data_AF-A0A0L0ESW6-F1
#
_entry.id   AF-A0A0L0ESW6-F1
#
_cell.length_a   1.000
_cell.length_b   1.000
_cell.length_c   1.000
_cell.angle_alpha   90.00
_cell.angle_beta   90.00
_cell.angle_gamma   90.00
#
_symmetry.space_group_name_H-M   'P 1'
#
loop_
_entity.id
_entity.type
_entity.pdbx_description
1 polymer ?
#
loop_
_entity_poly.entity_id
_entity_poly.type
_entity_poly.pdbx_seq_one_letter_code
_entity_poly.pdbx_strand_id
1 'polypeptide(L)'
;MPYLIVLLLISCLLPTLPTLAAPAALQSAPSWYQPDTLQLHRSAATVNLDARQSRLILLPAGHWLSLENQPHSIQVWQGQSPFAMQRVTQSELRCEQHQCQLPATATTRLLRFYNPTDEIQSVSAWQGLFHRHRDPFRIPVKMALPAMQLYEAQTHTTHYRLNDGQSIQLFFTEATKLRLNARRILPDPVQPGVVTARLDGDLISQLSLSDTSADEFTPQLRKYRLTHDVKLRNDQVIGLSSSDFIAVEAGNYLRIEAQGDTLLNLVRMERGLYDTNAAQTWPEPLFNPYWTDNLQWHLEQVYQHHDISSLHSADVALASALERQRLSELQDTLGTVRFLLPKKSDNAFTSHFSEQSVVHAYRPAIDRLFATEQRQTLHYHAVSGAVQFELPEQPRLSDTLRLYTRSTNAAELTLVIDSYRHTINLLPSKDFTMISLPLPLDASELSVTISDDARVDLAIRVRELQALPNNAVLYQRPGLLEDKSPAIAYRLEQQLQRLGHSYQQAQSRFVLARPQQADTTTSLSASHWHFRLGEAEMLVSQDPQQALPLLKTLITSPYEEVVIRAWQLRLSAFGALGEHNTAQRYLGALLTHPYPELQRYAAQQLLVHYQKPKPFKVFSDYAACGATPYLSVGLHLSAVLPSSSKTYMHCGWAMTYATTMTHCNRLVRNSVIHTLPATRPCLIILCAIMASALCSAKPVTPPPTH
;
A
#
# COMPACT_ATOMS: atom_id res chain seq x y z
N MET A 1 24.25 14.36 63.12
CA MET A 1 22.87 14.52 62.63
C MET A 1 22.75 15.04 61.18
N PRO A 2 23.64 15.87 60.59
CA PRO A 2 23.44 16.32 59.19
C PRO A 2 23.82 15.26 58.14
N TYR A 3 24.82 14.41 58.42
CA TYR A 3 25.27 13.37 57.48
C TYR A 3 24.28 12.22 57.30
N LEU A 4 23.45 11.95 58.33
CA LEU A 4 22.46 10.87 58.27
C LEU A 4 21.26 11.28 57.42
N ILE A 5 20.91 12.58 57.40
CA ILE A 5 19.87 13.15 56.52
C ILE A 5 20.35 13.19 55.06
N VAL A 6 21.63 13.51 54.81
CA VAL A 6 22.21 13.46 53.47
C VAL A 6 22.28 12.01 52.94
N LEU A 7 22.63 11.04 53.79
CA LEU A 7 22.65 9.63 53.39
C LEU A 7 21.23 9.09 53.12
N LEU A 8 20.22 9.53 53.88
CA LEU A 8 18.82 9.17 53.65
C LEU A 8 18.26 9.86 52.40
N LEU A 9 18.65 11.10 52.10
CA LEU A 9 18.29 11.79 50.85
C LEU A 9 18.93 11.12 49.63
N ILE A 10 20.20 10.74 49.69
CA ILE A 10 20.88 10.00 48.62
C ILE A 10 20.25 8.60 48.47
N SER A 11 19.96 7.90 49.57
CA SER A 11 19.33 6.58 49.54
C SER A 11 17.85 6.60 49.10
N CYS A 12 17.12 7.70 49.30
CA CYS A 12 15.74 7.87 48.84
C CYS A 12 15.62 8.49 47.44
N LEU A 13 16.66 9.17 46.93
CA LEU A 13 16.68 9.74 45.57
C LEU A 13 17.34 8.83 44.52
N LEU A 14 17.96 7.72 44.92
CA LEU A 14 18.62 6.76 44.01
C LEU A 14 17.88 5.45 43.66
N PRO A 15 16.64 5.14 44.08
CA PRO A 15 15.94 4.03 43.46
C PRO A 15 15.25 4.50 42.16
N THR A 16 15.50 3.75 41.08
CA THR A 16 14.73 3.68 39.83
C THR A 16 14.89 4.79 38.78
N LEU A 17 16.13 5.13 38.39
CA LEU A 17 16.36 5.29 36.95
C LEU A 17 16.71 3.90 36.43
N PRO A 18 15.83 3.21 35.67
CA PRO A 18 16.24 1.96 35.02
C PRO A 18 17.46 2.32 34.18
N THR A 19 18.62 1.78 34.55
CA THR A 19 19.84 1.88 33.75
C THR A 19 19.59 1.09 32.48
N LEU A 20 18.93 1.72 31.50
CA LEU A 20 18.86 1.22 30.14
C LEU A 20 20.30 1.19 29.65
N ALA A 21 20.83 0.00 29.43
CA ALA A 21 22.17 -0.13 28.88
C ALA A 21 22.21 0.59 27.54
N ALA A 22 23.11 1.58 27.42
CA ALA A 22 23.25 2.34 26.21
C ALA A 22 23.60 1.40 25.04
N PRO A 23 23.06 1.62 23.82
CA PRO A 23 23.45 0.85 22.65
C PRO A 23 24.96 0.90 22.46
N ALA A 24 25.61 -0.27 22.33
CA ALA A 24 27.05 -0.35 22.11
C ALA A 24 27.33 -0.54 20.62
N ALA A 25 28.20 0.28 20.04
CA ALA A 25 28.65 0.07 18.66
C ALA A 25 29.49 -1.22 18.59
N LEU A 26 29.09 -2.17 17.74
CA LEU A 26 29.87 -3.35 17.40
C LEU A 26 30.31 -3.27 15.94
N GLN A 27 31.53 -3.73 15.67
CA GLN A 27 32.03 -3.90 14.32
C GLN A 27 32.34 -5.37 14.07
N SER A 28 32.06 -5.82 12.84
CA SER A 28 32.28 -7.18 12.39
C SER A 28 32.76 -7.19 10.94
N ALA A 29 33.53 -8.20 10.57
CA ALA A 29 33.90 -8.44 9.18
C ALA A 29 32.64 -8.68 8.32
N PRO A 30 32.48 -7.99 7.18
CA PRO A 30 31.38 -8.25 6.27
C PRO A 30 31.54 -9.59 5.55
N SER A 31 30.41 -10.11 5.05
CA SER A 31 30.37 -11.24 4.14
C SER A 31 30.46 -10.75 2.70
N TRP A 32 31.45 -11.26 1.96
CA TRP A 32 31.69 -10.94 0.56
C TRP A 32 31.07 -12.00 -0.34
N TYR A 33 30.37 -11.56 -1.38
CA TYR A 33 29.67 -12.40 -2.34
C TYR A 33 30.21 -12.20 -3.76
N GLN A 34 30.16 -13.27 -4.55
CA GLN A 34 30.47 -13.21 -5.98
C GLN A 34 29.31 -12.55 -6.75
N PRO A 35 29.56 -11.57 -7.64
CA PRO A 35 28.49 -10.87 -8.37
C PRO A 35 27.59 -11.78 -9.22
N ASP A 36 28.18 -12.76 -9.91
CA ASP A 36 27.44 -13.57 -10.91
C ASP A 36 26.63 -14.70 -10.27
N THR A 37 27.20 -15.36 -9.26
CA THR A 37 26.58 -16.53 -8.60
C THR A 37 25.80 -16.15 -7.34
N LEU A 38 26.13 -14.99 -6.76
CA LEU A 38 25.68 -14.51 -5.45
C LEU A 38 26.01 -15.46 -4.29
N GLN A 39 26.96 -16.36 -4.48
CA GLN A 39 27.45 -17.25 -3.44
C GLN A 39 28.42 -16.51 -2.51
N LEU A 40 28.40 -16.88 -1.22
CA LEU A 40 29.34 -16.42 -0.22
C LEU A 40 30.74 -16.83 -0.65
N HIS A 41 31.59 -15.85 -0.88
CA HIS A 41 33.00 -16.07 -1.17
C HIS A 41 33.78 -16.30 0.14
N ARG A 42 33.65 -15.35 1.09
CA ARG A 42 34.24 -15.41 2.43
C ARG A 42 33.71 -14.28 3.32
N SER A 43 33.85 -14.44 4.62
CA SER A 43 33.70 -13.34 5.60
C SER A 43 35.07 -12.84 6.03
N ALA A 44 35.40 -11.59 5.74
CA ALA A 44 36.71 -10.99 6.05
C ALA A 44 36.63 -9.47 6.06
N ALA A 45 37.43 -8.82 6.91
CA ALA A 45 37.54 -7.36 6.91
C ALA A 45 38.24 -6.85 5.63
N THR A 46 39.28 -7.54 5.18
CA THR A 46 40.06 -7.17 4.00
C THR A 46 39.96 -8.22 2.90
N VAL A 47 39.77 -7.76 1.67
CA VAL A 47 39.82 -8.59 0.45
C VAL A 47 40.64 -7.88 -0.63
N ASN A 48 41.23 -8.68 -1.51
CA ASN A 48 41.91 -8.17 -2.71
C ASN A 48 40.98 -8.30 -3.91
N LEU A 49 40.93 -7.25 -4.72
CA LEU A 49 40.19 -7.19 -5.97
C LEU A 49 41.18 -7.16 -7.12
N ASP A 50 41.13 -8.18 -7.97
CA ASP A 50 41.92 -8.23 -9.20
C ASP A 50 41.49 -7.12 -10.18
N ALA A 51 42.27 -6.94 -11.25
CA ALA A 51 41.94 -6.03 -12.33
C ALA A 51 40.52 -6.27 -12.87
N ARG A 52 39.71 -5.21 -12.99
CA ARG A 52 38.33 -5.25 -13.51
C ARG A 52 37.40 -6.21 -12.77
N GLN A 53 37.76 -6.57 -11.53
CA GLN A 53 36.97 -7.47 -10.71
C GLN A 53 36.01 -6.68 -9.82
N SER A 54 34.87 -7.31 -9.50
CA SER A 54 33.98 -6.80 -8.46
C SER A 54 33.60 -7.86 -7.43
N ARG A 55 33.22 -7.37 -6.25
CA ARG A 55 32.64 -8.16 -5.16
C ARG A 55 31.48 -7.40 -4.54
N LEU A 56 30.55 -8.15 -3.96
CA LEU A 56 29.36 -7.61 -3.32
C LEU A 56 29.42 -7.79 -1.81
N ILE A 57 28.91 -6.81 -1.07
CA ILE A 57 28.53 -6.94 0.34
C ILE A 57 27.02 -6.72 0.42
N LEU A 58 26.31 -7.58 1.16
CA LEU A 58 24.96 -7.26 1.59
C LEU A 58 25.03 -6.51 2.91
N LEU A 59 24.62 -5.24 2.91
CA LEU A 59 24.56 -4.41 4.10
C LEU A 59 23.11 -4.37 4.62
N PRO A 60 22.80 -4.97 5.79
CA PRO A 60 21.45 -4.98 6.34
C PRO A 60 20.95 -3.59 6.75
N ALA A 61 19.63 -3.43 6.82
CA ALA A 61 19.01 -2.22 7.36
C ALA A 61 19.54 -1.86 8.76
N GLY A 62 19.87 -0.58 8.95
CA GLY A 62 20.45 0.00 10.16
C GLY A 62 21.91 -0.39 10.46
N HIS A 63 22.58 -1.04 9.53
CA HIS A 63 24.02 -1.26 9.60
C HIS A 63 24.74 -0.20 8.77
N TRP A 64 25.87 0.30 9.27
CA TRP A 64 26.77 1.17 8.51
C TRP A 64 27.99 0.38 8.05
N LEU A 65 28.73 0.92 7.07
CA LEU A 65 29.99 0.33 6.61
C LEU A 65 31.12 1.33 6.76
N SER A 66 32.16 0.96 7.48
CA SER A 66 33.40 1.74 7.64
C SER A 66 34.46 1.22 6.68
N LEU A 67 35.18 2.12 6.03
CA LEU A 67 36.22 1.84 5.05
C LEU A 67 37.53 2.47 5.52
N GLU A 68 38.55 1.64 5.75
CA GLU A 68 39.78 2.04 6.45
C GLU A 68 40.80 2.78 5.60
N ASN A 69 40.59 2.85 4.29
CA ASN A 69 41.25 3.73 3.32
C ASN A 69 40.50 3.48 2.01
N GLN A 70 39.85 4.49 1.43
CA GLN A 70 39.39 4.34 0.05
C GLN A 70 40.57 4.67 -0.87
N PRO A 71 41.21 3.69 -1.52
CA PRO A 71 42.03 4.04 -2.66
C PRO A 71 41.06 4.68 -3.66
N HIS A 72 41.37 5.90 -4.11
CA HIS A 72 40.52 6.66 -5.05
C HIS A 72 40.22 5.88 -6.35
N SER A 73 40.93 4.77 -6.56
CA SER A 73 40.74 3.80 -7.62
C SER A 73 39.47 2.95 -7.50
N ILE A 74 38.96 2.63 -6.30
CA ILE A 74 37.81 1.72 -6.16
C ILE A 74 36.49 2.46 -6.33
N GLN A 75 35.64 1.94 -7.23
CA GLN A 75 34.28 2.45 -7.41
C GLN A 75 33.31 1.66 -6.53
N VAL A 76 32.55 2.37 -5.72
CA VAL A 76 31.48 1.79 -4.89
C VAL A 76 30.13 2.10 -5.53
N TRP A 77 29.30 1.07 -5.66
CA TRP A 77 27.93 1.17 -6.15
C TRP A 77 26.98 0.62 -5.09
N GLN A 78 25.80 1.20 -4.94
CA GLN A 78 24.77 0.77 -4.00
C GLN A 78 23.42 0.58 -4.68
N GLY A 79 22.66 -0.42 -4.27
CA GLY A 79 21.30 -0.64 -4.76
C GLY A 79 20.67 -1.84 -4.08
N GLN A 80 19.36 -2.06 -4.25
CA GLN A 80 18.70 -3.24 -3.67
C GLN A 80 18.86 -4.49 -4.54
N SER A 81 19.43 -4.35 -5.73
CA SER A 81 19.64 -5.43 -6.71
C SER A 81 20.93 -5.20 -7.50
N PRO A 82 21.65 -6.26 -7.93
CA PRO A 82 22.81 -6.09 -8.81
C PRO A 82 22.43 -5.55 -10.19
N PHE A 83 21.15 -5.64 -10.59
CA PHE A 83 20.66 -5.18 -11.89
C PHE A 83 20.38 -3.67 -11.96
N ALA A 84 20.32 -2.98 -10.80
CA ALA A 84 20.14 -1.54 -10.73
C ALA A 84 20.93 -0.99 -9.53
N MET A 85 22.04 -0.32 -9.79
CA MET A 85 22.91 0.22 -8.74
C MET A 85 23.31 1.67 -9.02
N GLN A 86 23.14 2.52 -8.03
CA GLN A 86 23.60 3.91 -8.01
C GLN A 86 25.09 3.95 -7.66
N ARG A 87 25.86 4.80 -8.36
CA ARG A 87 27.22 5.13 -7.97
C ARG A 87 27.22 5.88 -6.64
N VAL A 88 28.06 5.44 -5.71
CA VAL A 88 28.29 6.19 -4.47
C VAL A 88 29.25 7.34 -4.75
N THR A 89 28.86 8.54 -4.35
CA THR A 89 29.70 9.74 -4.48
C THR A 89 30.41 10.07 -3.17
N GLN A 90 31.44 10.93 -3.23
CA GLN A 90 32.14 11.39 -2.03
C GLN A 90 31.23 12.14 -1.05
N SER A 91 30.20 12.84 -1.54
CA SER A 91 29.25 13.55 -0.67
C SER A 91 28.38 12.63 0.18
N GLU A 92 28.23 11.37 -0.24
CA GLU A 92 27.48 10.35 0.50
C GLU A 92 28.35 9.62 1.54
N LEU A 93 29.67 9.81 1.48
CA LEU A 93 30.64 9.24 2.42
C LEU A 93 30.95 10.26 3.51
N ARG A 94 30.76 9.85 4.77
CA ARG A 94 31.23 10.63 5.92
C ARG A 94 32.67 10.24 6.20
N CYS A 95 33.62 11.06 5.78
CA CYS A 95 35.05 10.79 5.95
C CYS A 95 35.64 11.62 7.08
N GLU A 96 36.25 10.96 8.06
CA GLU A 96 37.07 11.57 9.11
C GLU A 96 38.47 10.96 9.05
N GLN A 97 39.49 11.81 8.85
CA GLN A 97 40.89 11.39 8.69
C GLN A 97 41.09 10.33 7.58
N HIS A 98 41.39 9.08 7.95
CA HIS A 98 41.63 7.96 7.05
C HIS A 98 40.42 7.01 6.93
N GLN A 99 39.31 7.29 7.61
CA GLN A 99 38.15 6.41 7.63
C GLN A 99 36.95 7.09 6.97
N CYS A 100 36.38 6.43 5.96
CA CYS A 100 35.13 6.84 5.34
C CYS A 100 34.01 5.90 5.73
N GLN A 101 32.83 6.44 6.03
CA GLN A 101 31.67 5.65 6.43
C GLN A 101 30.49 5.85 5.48
N LEU A 102 29.87 4.74 5.09
CA LEU A 102 28.54 4.71 4.51
C LEU A 102 27.51 4.66 5.64
N PRO A 103 26.64 5.67 5.78
CA PRO A 103 25.70 5.75 6.89
C PRO A 103 24.66 4.63 6.82
N ALA A 104 24.10 4.26 7.97
CA ALA A 104 23.05 3.25 8.03
C ALA A 104 21.77 3.73 7.32
N THR A 105 21.05 2.80 6.69
CA THR A 105 19.80 3.07 5.95
C THR A 105 18.64 2.23 6.44
N ALA A 106 17.40 2.67 6.18
CA ALA A 106 16.19 1.97 6.63
C ALA A 106 15.95 0.65 5.87
N THR A 107 16.57 0.50 4.69
CA THR A 107 16.46 -0.68 3.84
C THR A 107 17.80 -1.40 3.72
N THR A 108 17.73 -2.72 3.60
CA THR A 108 18.88 -3.56 3.25
C THR A 108 19.32 -3.23 1.82
N ARG A 109 20.62 -3.16 1.57
CA ARG A 109 21.19 -2.83 0.24
C ARG A 109 22.43 -3.67 -0.06
N LEU A 110 22.66 -3.89 -1.35
CA LEU A 110 23.89 -4.43 -1.90
C LEU A 110 24.87 -3.29 -2.16
N LEU A 111 26.14 -3.54 -1.82
CA LEU A 111 27.26 -2.67 -2.13
C LEU A 111 28.22 -3.42 -3.07
N ARG A 112 28.47 -2.89 -4.26
CA ARG A 112 29.43 -3.42 -5.21
C ARG A 112 30.70 -2.62 -5.17
N PHE A 113 31.80 -3.28 -4.84
CA PHE A 113 33.15 -2.74 -4.93
C PHE A 113 33.75 -3.22 -6.24
N TYR A 114 34.04 -2.27 -7.14
CA TYR A 114 34.62 -2.54 -8.45
C TYR A 114 36.00 -1.92 -8.55
N ASN A 115 36.96 -2.71 -9.00
CA ASN A 115 38.30 -2.25 -9.33
C ASN A 115 38.39 -1.92 -10.84
N PRO A 116 38.34 -0.65 -11.25
CA PRO A 116 38.50 -0.26 -12.65
C PRO A 116 39.96 -0.29 -13.14
N THR A 117 40.93 -0.46 -12.25
CA THR A 117 42.36 -0.44 -12.59
C THR A 117 42.85 -1.79 -13.08
N ASP A 118 44.03 -1.81 -13.70
CA ASP A 118 44.70 -3.04 -14.13
C ASP A 118 45.60 -3.65 -13.03
N GLU A 119 45.65 -3.05 -11.84
CA GLU A 119 46.43 -3.53 -10.68
C GLU A 119 45.52 -4.16 -9.62
N ILE A 120 46.07 -5.05 -8.79
CA ILE A 120 45.35 -5.61 -7.63
C ILE A 120 45.16 -4.51 -6.58
N GLN A 121 43.93 -4.29 -6.15
CA GLN A 121 43.58 -3.30 -5.12
C GLN A 121 43.07 -4.00 -3.85
N SER A 122 43.55 -3.56 -2.69
CA SER A 122 43.07 -4.07 -1.40
C SER A 122 41.94 -3.20 -0.86
N VAL A 123 40.86 -3.82 -0.38
CA VAL A 123 39.71 -3.13 0.20
C VAL A 123 39.50 -3.63 1.62
N SER A 124 39.59 -2.73 2.59
CA SER A 124 39.30 -2.98 4.01
C SER A 124 37.96 -2.34 4.38
N ALA A 125 37.02 -3.19 4.79
CA ALA A 125 35.67 -2.81 5.16
C ALA A 125 35.22 -3.47 6.47
N TRP A 126 34.58 -2.69 7.33
CA TRP A 126 34.02 -3.14 8.60
C TRP A 126 32.55 -2.79 8.66
N GLN A 127 31.71 -3.81 8.85
CA GLN A 127 30.29 -3.60 9.06
C GLN A 127 30.04 -3.25 10.52
N GLY A 128 29.43 -2.09 10.75
CA GLY A 128 29.03 -1.64 12.07
C GLY A 128 27.53 -1.79 12.32
N LEU A 129 27.17 -2.09 13.55
CA LEU A 129 25.78 -2.09 14.04
C LEU A 129 25.74 -1.62 15.50
N PHE A 130 24.68 -0.92 15.89
CA PHE A 130 24.45 -0.65 17.30
C PHE A 130 23.80 -1.85 17.94
N HIS A 131 24.56 -2.51 18.80
CA HIS A 131 24.08 -3.63 19.57
C HIS A 131 23.37 -3.11 20.81
N ARG A 132 22.05 -3.17 20.78
CA ARG A 132 21.25 -3.23 22.00
C ARG A 132 21.34 -4.67 22.49
N HIS A 133 21.81 -4.81 23.72
CA HIS A 133 21.91 -6.03 24.52
C HIS A 133 21.27 -7.30 23.91
N ARG A 134 22.08 -8.37 23.76
CA ARG A 134 21.78 -9.67 23.13
C ARG A 134 20.30 -10.05 23.18
N ASP A 135 19.77 -10.36 21.99
CA ASP A 135 18.45 -10.97 21.75
C ASP A 135 18.04 -11.85 22.94
N PRO A 136 16.83 -11.67 23.50
CA PRO A 136 16.35 -12.56 24.53
C PRO A 136 16.48 -14.02 24.09
N PHE A 137 16.75 -14.93 25.03
CA PHE A 137 16.54 -16.36 24.84
C PHE A 137 15.18 -16.59 24.19
N ARG A 138 15.24 -17.10 22.96
CA ARG A 138 14.08 -17.39 22.14
C ARG A 138 13.52 -18.74 22.56
N ILE A 139 12.57 -18.73 23.47
CA ILE A 139 11.93 -19.97 23.93
C ILE A 139 10.71 -20.23 23.04
N PRO A 140 10.70 -21.29 22.20
CA PRO A 140 9.56 -21.59 21.37
C PRO A 140 8.35 -21.97 22.22
N VAL A 141 7.20 -21.37 21.95
CA VAL A 141 5.93 -21.75 22.60
C VAL A 141 5.41 -23.01 21.93
N LYS A 142 5.20 -24.06 22.73
CA LYS A 142 4.60 -25.30 22.23
C LYS A 142 3.11 -25.08 21.96
N MET A 143 2.66 -25.48 20.78
CA MET A 143 1.26 -25.37 20.36
C MET A 143 0.69 -26.77 20.13
N ALA A 144 -0.59 -26.96 20.49
CA ALA A 144 -1.30 -28.23 20.30
C ALA A 144 -1.75 -28.39 18.84
N LEU A 145 -0.79 -28.31 17.91
CA LEU A 145 -1.00 -28.35 16.47
C LEU A 145 0.04 -29.26 15.79
N PRO A 146 -0.25 -29.76 14.57
CA PRO A 146 0.73 -30.42 13.72
C PRO A 146 2.00 -29.58 13.52
N ALA A 147 3.18 -30.15 13.79
CA ALA A 147 4.46 -29.44 13.70
C ALA A 147 5.35 -29.92 12.54
N MET A 148 6.17 -29.01 12.01
CA MET A 148 7.20 -29.23 10.99
C MET A 148 8.50 -28.51 11.40
N GLN A 149 9.65 -29.10 11.10
CA GLN A 149 10.93 -28.44 11.28
C GLN A 149 11.47 -27.89 9.96
N LEU A 150 11.82 -26.61 9.96
CA LEU A 150 12.53 -25.95 8.87
C LEU A 150 14.00 -25.82 9.24
N TYR A 151 14.89 -26.29 8.37
CA TYR A 151 16.33 -26.26 8.59
C TYR A 151 16.92 -25.04 7.87
N GLU A 152 17.65 -24.22 8.63
CA GLU A 152 18.35 -23.05 8.14
C GLU A 152 19.84 -23.23 8.47
N ALA A 153 20.64 -23.56 7.45
CA ALA A 153 22.05 -23.93 7.57
C ALA A 153 22.29 -25.02 8.65
N GLN A 154 22.92 -24.68 9.77
CA GLN A 154 23.23 -25.60 10.88
C GLN A 154 22.17 -25.62 12.00
N THR A 155 21.07 -24.88 11.83
CA THR A 155 20.03 -24.73 12.86
C THR A 155 18.67 -25.18 12.34
N HIS A 156 17.70 -25.32 13.25
CA HIS A 156 16.32 -25.61 12.89
C HIS A 156 15.34 -24.79 13.72
N THR A 157 14.20 -24.46 13.11
CA THR A 157 13.06 -23.83 13.78
C THR A 157 11.84 -24.71 13.64
N THR A 158 11.03 -24.79 14.71
CA THR A 158 9.78 -25.58 14.71
C THR A 158 8.61 -24.67 14.35
N HIS A 159 7.84 -25.05 13.36
CA HIS A 159 6.65 -24.34 12.88
C HIS A 159 5.43 -25.25 13.00
N TYR A 160 4.27 -24.68 13.26
CA TYR A 160 3.01 -25.40 13.46
C TYR A 160 2.03 -25.02 12.36
N ARG A 161 1.36 -26.00 11.76
CA ARG A 161 0.39 -25.72 10.69
C ARG A 161 -0.94 -25.24 11.27
N LEU A 162 -1.41 -24.14 10.72
CA LEU A 162 -2.76 -23.62 10.92
C LEU A 162 -3.42 -23.55 9.54
N ASN A 163 -4.50 -24.31 9.35
CA ASN A 163 -5.23 -24.35 8.08
C ASN A 163 -6.12 -23.11 7.94
N ASP A 164 -6.65 -22.88 6.73
CA ASP A 164 -7.60 -21.80 6.47
C ASP A 164 -8.80 -21.81 7.43
N GLY A 165 -9.09 -20.67 8.05
CA GLY A 165 -10.16 -20.47 9.04
C GLY A 165 -9.90 -21.13 10.39
N GLN A 166 -8.76 -21.82 10.57
CA GLN A 166 -8.42 -22.45 11.85
C GLN A 166 -7.87 -21.41 12.83
N SER A 167 -8.20 -21.58 14.11
CA SER A 167 -7.63 -20.80 15.20
C SER A 167 -7.07 -21.68 16.31
N ILE A 168 -6.12 -21.12 17.05
CA ILE A 168 -5.59 -21.68 18.30
C ILE A 168 -5.71 -20.64 19.39
N GLN A 169 -6.02 -21.08 20.61
CA GLN A 169 -6.08 -20.23 21.80
C GLN A 169 -5.05 -20.71 22.81
N LEU A 170 -4.26 -19.78 23.33
CA LEU A 170 -3.17 -20.01 24.27
C LEU A 170 -3.42 -19.16 25.52
N PHE A 171 -3.26 -19.77 26.68
CA PHE A 171 -3.38 -19.10 27.98
C PHE A 171 -1.99 -18.80 28.55
N PHE A 172 -1.80 -17.60 29.07
CA PHE A 172 -0.54 -17.16 29.67
C PHE A 172 -0.74 -16.86 31.16
N THR A 173 -0.09 -17.64 32.02
CA THR A 173 -0.15 -17.46 33.48
C THR A 173 0.62 -16.23 33.95
N GLU A 174 1.62 -15.81 33.18
CA GLU A 174 2.52 -14.69 33.48
C GLU A 174 2.55 -13.73 32.29
N ALA A 175 2.78 -12.44 32.56
CA ALA A 175 2.89 -11.44 31.53
C ALA A 175 4.08 -11.76 30.61
N THR A 176 3.82 -11.84 29.31
CA THR A 176 4.78 -12.40 28.35
C THR A 176 4.87 -11.54 27.09
N LYS A 177 6.09 -11.23 26.66
CA LYS A 177 6.38 -10.62 25.35
C LYS A 177 6.67 -11.71 24.32
N LEU A 178 5.99 -11.65 23.19
CA LEU A 178 5.97 -12.67 22.16
C LEU A 178 6.39 -12.10 20.81
N ARG A 179 7.09 -12.92 20.02
CA ARG A 179 7.27 -12.71 18.59
C ARG A 179 6.47 -13.75 17.83
N LEU A 180 5.50 -13.29 17.05
CA LEU A 180 4.70 -14.09 16.14
C LEU A 180 5.37 -14.08 14.77
N ASN A 181 5.78 -15.24 14.28
CA ASN A 181 6.28 -15.42 12.92
C ASN A 181 5.31 -16.31 12.16
N ALA A 182 4.95 -15.93 10.94
CA ALA A 182 4.06 -16.71 10.09
C ALA A 182 4.59 -16.77 8.66
N ARG A 183 4.44 -17.92 8.02
CA ARG A 183 4.81 -18.18 6.62
C ARG A 183 3.62 -18.80 5.91
N ARG A 184 3.30 -18.31 4.72
CA ARG A 184 2.26 -18.91 3.88
C ARG A 184 2.75 -20.21 3.25
N ILE A 185 1.87 -21.19 3.10
CA ILE A 185 2.11 -22.35 2.23
C ILE A 185 1.54 -22.01 0.85
N LEU A 186 2.40 -21.94 -0.17
CA LEU A 186 2.06 -21.62 -1.55
C LEU A 186 1.94 -22.91 -2.39
N PRO A 187 1.21 -22.92 -3.52
CA PRO A 187 0.33 -21.89 -4.03
C PRO A 187 -1.05 -22.10 -3.41
N ASP A 188 -1.42 -21.31 -2.41
CA ASP A 188 -2.82 -21.24 -1.99
C ASP A 188 -3.51 -20.24 -2.94
N PRO A 189 -4.42 -20.65 -3.84
CA PRO A 189 -4.92 -19.77 -4.90
C PRO A 189 -6.13 -18.92 -4.48
N VAL A 190 -6.64 -19.06 -3.24
CA VAL A 190 -8.02 -18.63 -2.95
C VAL A 190 -8.12 -17.28 -2.23
N GLN A 191 -7.19 -16.90 -1.34
CA GLN A 191 -7.24 -15.63 -0.59
C GLN A 191 -5.84 -15.09 -0.24
N PRO A 192 -5.66 -13.78 -0.02
CA PRO A 192 -4.41 -13.26 0.56
C PRO A 192 -4.19 -13.88 1.95
N GLY A 193 -2.99 -14.41 2.20
CA GLY A 193 -2.67 -15.01 3.49
C GLY A 193 -2.66 -13.95 4.59
N VAL A 194 -3.48 -14.10 5.63
CA VAL A 194 -3.52 -13.17 6.78
C VAL A 194 -3.56 -13.95 8.08
N VAL A 195 -2.74 -13.55 9.05
CA VAL A 195 -2.82 -14.06 10.42
C VAL A 195 -3.30 -12.94 11.34
N THR A 196 -4.34 -13.20 12.11
CA THR A 196 -4.84 -12.26 13.11
C THR A 196 -4.51 -12.78 14.51
N ALA A 197 -4.19 -11.85 15.41
CA ALA A 197 -4.03 -12.14 16.82
C ALA A 197 -5.03 -11.31 17.63
N ARG A 198 -5.75 -11.99 18.52
CA ARG A 198 -6.75 -11.41 19.41
C ARG A 198 -6.39 -11.66 20.87
N LEU A 199 -6.45 -10.63 21.69
CA LEU A 199 -6.26 -10.72 23.14
C LEU A 199 -7.64 -10.59 23.80
N ASP A 200 -8.09 -11.64 24.48
CA ASP A 200 -9.43 -11.73 25.12
C ASP A 200 -10.60 -11.37 24.19
N GLY A 201 -10.42 -11.58 22.89
CA GLY A 201 -11.42 -11.32 21.84
C GLY A 201 -11.13 -10.08 20.99
N ASP A 202 -10.37 -9.12 21.51
CA ASP A 202 -10.06 -7.87 20.81
C ASP A 202 -8.93 -8.06 19.80
N LEU A 203 -9.11 -7.53 18.58
CA LEU A 203 -8.07 -7.58 17.55
C LEU A 203 -6.92 -6.65 17.92
N ILE A 204 -5.73 -7.22 18.08
CA ILE A 204 -4.52 -6.46 18.45
C ILE A 204 -3.46 -6.48 17.36
N SER A 205 -3.51 -7.44 16.43
CA SER A 205 -2.55 -7.54 15.32
C SER A 205 -3.19 -8.22 14.11
N GLN A 206 -2.86 -7.71 12.92
CA GLN A 206 -3.21 -8.28 11.64
C GLN A 206 -1.95 -8.33 10.76
N LEU A 207 -1.45 -9.54 10.52
CA LEU A 207 -0.21 -9.80 9.82
C LEU A 207 -0.50 -10.33 8.41
N SER A 208 -0.24 -9.51 7.38
CA SER A 208 -0.27 -9.95 5.99
C SER A 208 0.93 -10.85 5.67
N LEU A 209 0.66 -12.02 5.13
CA LEU A 209 1.69 -12.99 4.78
C LEU A 209 2.25 -12.72 3.39
N SER A 210 3.54 -13.01 3.21
CA SER A 210 4.21 -12.85 1.92
C SER A 210 3.82 -13.94 0.93
N ASP A 211 3.56 -13.53 -0.30
CA ASP A 211 3.32 -14.43 -1.45
C ASP A 211 4.62 -14.83 -2.18
N THR A 212 5.76 -14.44 -1.64
CA THR A 212 7.09 -14.74 -2.19
C THR A 212 7.56 -16.09 -1.67
N SER A 213 8.05 -16.95 -2.59
CA SER A 213 8.69 -18.22 -2.24
C SER A 213 9.98 -18.00 -1.44
N ALA A 214 10.19 -18.82 -0.42
CA ALA A 214 11.45 -18.96 0.30
C ALA A 214 12.24 -20.12 -0.31
N ASP A 215 12.96 -19.82 -1.40
CA ASP A 215 13.64 -20.82 -2.24
C ASP A 215 14.72 -21.64 -1.53
N GLU A 216 15.20 -21.18 -0.37
CA GLU A 216 16.11 -21.92 0.49
C GLU A 216 15.47 -23.19 1.08
N PHE A 217 14.13 -23.27 1.20
CA PHE A 217 13.45 -24.44 1.76
C PHE A 217 13.12 -25.48 0.69
N THR A 218 14.17 -26.06 0.13
CA THR A 218 14.06 -27.21 -0.79
C THR A 218 13.38 -28.40 -0.08
N PRO A 219 12.72 -29.31 -0.82
CA PRO A 219 12.13 -30.52 -0.23
C PRO A 219 13.11 -31.34 0.63
N GLN A 220 14.40 -31.33 0.30
CA GLN A 220 15.46 -32.04 1.02
C GLN A 220 15.78 -31.46 2.40
N LEU A 221 15.57 -30.15 2.57
CA LEU A 221 15.85 -29.42 3.82
C LEU A 221 14.64 -29.40 4.77
N ARG A 222 13.52 -29.99 4.37
CA ARG A 222 12.32 -30.18 5.21
C ARG A 222 12.45 -31.51 5.95
N LYS A 223 12.35 -31.52 7.29
CA LYS A 223 12.20 -32.77 8.05
C LYS A 223 10.99 -32.75 8.96
N TYR A 224 10.39 -33.92 9.13
CA TYR A 224 9.26 -34.16 10.03
C TYR A 224 9.79 -34.66 11.37
N ARG A 225 9.51 -33.96 12.48
CA ARG A 225 9.77 -34.50 13.83
C ARG A 225 8.79 -33.95 14.85
N LEU A 226 8.42 -34.83 15.78
CA LEU A 226 7.56 -34.71 16.97
C LEU A 226 6.06 -35.05 16.83
N THR A 227 5.46 -35.01 15.65
CA THR A 227 4.22 -35.72 15.29
C THR A 227 4.17 -35.76 13.75
N HIS A 228 3.71 -36.84 13.13
CA HIS A 228 3.93 -37.15 11.71
C HIS A 228 3.04 -36.36 10.72
N ASP A 229 2.58 -35.16 11.07
CA ASP A 229 1.25 -34.74 10.59
C ASP A 229 1.26 -33.71 9.45
N VAL A 230 2.31 -32.90 9.29
CA VAL A 230 2.34 -31.89 8.22
C VAL A 230 3.19 -32.36 7.06
N LYS A 231 2.58 -32.83 5.98
CA LYS A 231 3.24 -33.08 4.69
C LYS A 231 2.85 -32.00 3.68
N LEU A 232 3.85 -31.41 3.02
CA LEU A 232 3.63 -30.53 1.88
C LEU A 232 3.53 -31.38 0.62
N ARG A 233 2.59 -31.05 -0.26
CA ARG A 233 2.53 -31.63 -1.61
C ARG A 233 3.74 -31.18 -2.44
N ASN A 234 4.06 -31.91 -3.51
CA ASN A 234 5.22 -31.61 -4.36
C ASN A 234 5.13 -30.25 -5.07
N ASP A 235 3.90 -29.76 -5.30
CA ASP A 235 3.62 -28.44 -5.85
C ASP A 235 3.67 -27.33 -4.80
N GLN A 236 3.77 -27.67 -3.50
CA GLN A 236 3.75 -26.70 -2.42
C GLN A 236 5.14 -26.21 -2.00
N VAL A 237 5.27 -24.88 -1.90
CA VAL A 237 6.47 -24.18 -1.43
C VAL A 237 6.16 -23.34 -0.20
N ILE A 238 7.19 -23.07 0.60
CA ILE A 238 7.07 -22.27 1.82
C ILE A 238 7.36 -20.82 1.45
N GLY A 239 6.52 -19.90 1.91
CA GLY A 239 6.71 -18.47 1.70
C GLY A 239 7.74 -17.83 2.64
N LEU A 240 8.12 -16.60 2.35
CA LEU A 240 8.89 -15.76 3.27
C LEU A 240 8.12 -15.50 4.56
N SER A 241 8.85 -15.29 5.65
CA SER A 241 8.27 -15.03 6.96
C SER A 241 7.82 -13.59 7.09
N SER A 242 6.59 -13.39 7.54
CA SER A 242 6.11 -12.15 8.13
C SER A 242 6.16 -12.26 9.66
N SER A 243 6.38 -11.16 10.39
CA SER A 243 6.39 -11.19 11.85
C SER A 243 5.82 -9.95 12.51
N ASP A 244 5.24 -10.12 13.69
CA ASP A 244 4.81 -9.03 14.58
C ASP A 244 5.13 -9.37 16.04
N PHE A 245 5.07 -8.36 16.90
CA PHE A 245 5.46 -8.40 18.30
C PHE A 245 4.26 -8.07 19.19
N ILE A 246 3.95 -8.98 20.11
CA ILE A 246 2.73 -8.96 20.93
C ILE A 246 3.13 -9.01 22.40
N ALA A 247 2.52 -8.15 23.22
CA ALA A 247 2.55 -8.25 24.67
C ALA A 247 1.24 -8.86 25.17
N VAL A 248 1.33 -9.82 26.07
CA VAL A 248 0.19 -10.50 26.70
C VAL A 248 0.30 -10.30 28.19
N GLU A 249 -0.78 -9.82 28.82
CA GLU A 249 -0.85 -9.65 30.27
C GLU A 249 -1.08 -11.01 30.97
N ALA A 250 -0.74 -11.07 32.25
CA ALA A 250 -0.91 -12.28 33.04
C ALA A 250 -2.41 -12.60 33.21
N GLY A 251 -2.80 -13.84 32.92
CA GLY A 251 -4.18 -14.30 33.05
C GLY A 251 -5.04 -14.13 31.80
N ASN A 252 -4.46 -13.69 30.67
CA ASN A 252 -5.19 -13.44 29.43
C ASN A 252 -5.05 -14.58 28.42
N TYR A 253 -5.98 -14.62 27.47
CA TYR A 253 -5.97 -15.55 26.35
C TYR A 253 -5.55 -14.88 25.04
N LEU A 254 -4.54 -15.43 24.39
CA LEU A 254 -4.16 -15.08 23.03
C LEU A 254 -4.78 -16.07 22.05
N ARG A 255 -5.68 -15.59 21.19
CA ARG A 255 -6.21 -16.36 20.06
C ARG A 255 -5.52 -15.93 18.77
N ILE A 256 -4.96 -16.90 18.04
CA ILE A 256 -4.33 -16.70 16.74
C ILE A 256 -5.16 -17.43 15.68
N GLU A 257 -5.52 -16.74 14.61
CA GLU A 257 -6.37 -17.27 13.54
C GLU A 257 -5.74 -16.96 12.18
N ALA A 258 -5.71 -17.95 11.29
CA ALA A 258 -5.19 -17.80 9.92
C ALA A 258 -6.30 -17.83 8.88
N GLN A 259 -6.16 -16.95 7.89
CA GLN A 259 -6.85 -16.97 6.60
C GLN A 259 -5.83 -17.46 5.57
N GLY A 260 -6.07 -18.64 5.00
CA GLY A 260 -5.13 -19.38 4.16
C GLY A 260 -4.17 -20.30 4.93
N ASP A 261 -3.67 -21.31 4.23
CA ASP A 261 -2.77 -22.34 4.81
C ASP A 261 -1.44 -21.72 5.26
N THR A 262 -1.15 -21.83 6.57
CA THR A 262 -0.06 -21.10 7.22
C THR A 262 0.80 -21.98 8.11
N LEU A 263 2.10 -21.70 8.16
CA LEU A 263 3.06 -22.19 9.14
C LEU A 263 3.35 -21.11 10.18
N LEU A 264 3.09 -21.42 11.45
CA LEU A 264 3.15 -20.53 12.58
C LEU A 264 4.33 -20.86 13.50
N ASN A 265 5.07 -19.86 13.95
CA ASN A 265 6.11 -19.99 14.95
C ASN A 265 5.96 -18.86 15.97
N LEU A 266 5.70 -19.23 17.23
CA LEU A 266 5.53 -18.30 18.34
C LEU A 266 6.70 -18.45 19.31
N VAL A 267 7.34 -17.35 19.67
CA VAL A 267 8.55 -17.33 20.50
C VAL A 267 8.36 -16.37 21.66
N ARG A 268 8.64 -16.84 22.89
CA ARG A 268 8.78 -15.96 24.06
C ARG A 268 10.10 -15.22 23.97
N MET A 269 10.03 -13.91 24.15
CA MET A 269 11.15 -13.00 24.14
C MET A 269 11.62 -12.79 25.59
N GLU A 270 12.26 -13.80 26.18
CA GLU A 270 12.74 -13.77 27.58
C GLU A 270 14.25 -13.72 27.67
N ARG A 271 14.83 -13.11 28.70
CA ARG A 271 16.27 -13.30 28.95
C ARG A 271 16.53 -14.60 29.70
N GLY A 272 17.77 -15.08 29.60
CA GLY A 272 18.20 -16.36 30.16
C GLY A 272 18.08 -16.42 31.67
N LEU A 273 18.26 -17.62 32.22
CA LEU A 273 18.25 -17.88 33.67
C LEU A 273 18.98 -16.75 34.42
N TYR A 274 18.28 -16.14 35.38
CA TYR A 274 18.73 -15.09 36.33
C TYR A 274 18.52 -13.60 35.97
N ASP A 275 17.82 -13.22 34.91
CA ASP A 275 17.42 -11.82 34.68
C ASP A 275 15.94 -11.57 35.06
N THR A 276 15.69 -11.23 36.33
CA THR A 276 14.34 -10.95 36.86
C THR A 276 13.75 -9.62 36.39
N ASN A 277 14.51 -8.79 35.67
CA ASN A 277 14.06 -7.50 35.14
C ASN A 277 13.85 -7.53 33.61
N ALA A 278 13.83 -8.74 33.02
CA ALA A 278 13.81 -8.95 31.55
C ALA A 278 12.65 -8.24 30.82
N ALA A 279 11.51 -8.04 31.48
CA ALA A 279 10.39 -7.27 30.94
C ALA A 279 10.76 -5.81 30.57
N GLN A 280 11.85 -5.26 31.11
CA GLN A 280 12.23 -3.84 30.97
C GLN A 280 13.15 -3.54 29.77
N THR A 281 13.47 -4.50 28.90
CA THR A 281 14.55 -4.31 27.88
C THR A 281 14.10 -3.89 26.48
N TRP A 282 12.85 -4.17 26.11
CA TRP A 282 12.23 -3.57 24.94
C TRP A 282 11.11 -2.65 25.39
N PRO A 283 11.05 -1.40 24.88
CA PRO A 283 10.00 -0.47 25.26
C PRO A 283 8.66 -1.10 24.89
N GLU A 284 7.91 -1.46 25.94
CA GLU A 284 6.57 -2.02 25.86
C GLU A 284 5.62 -1.23 24.95
N PRO A 285 5.72 0.11 24.85
CA PRO A 285 4.99 0.91 23.86
C PRO A 285 5.12 0.47 22.39
N LEU A 286 6.13 -0.33 22.03
CA LEU A 286 6.30 -0.84 20.65
C LEU A 286 5.63 -2.19 20.40
N PHE A 287 5.10 -2.85 21.42
CA PHE A 287 4.40 -4.13 21.28
C PHE A 287 2.90 -3.88 21.12
N ASN A 288 2.21 -4.70 20.33
CA ASN A 288 0.75 -4.67 20.30
C ASN A 288 0.19 -5.31 21.59
N PRO A 289 -0.87 -4.75 22.22
CA PRO A 289 -1.72 -3.67 21.72
C PRO A 289 -1.19 -2.24 21.95
N TYR A 290 -0.24 -2.03 22.86
CA TYR A 290 0.22 -0.70 23.30
C TYR A 290 0.67 0.21 22.15
N TRP A 291 1.33 -0.32 21.11
CA TRP A 291 1.70 0.44 19.92
C TRP A 291 0.48 1.10 19.25
N THR A 292 -0.58 0.33 19.06
CA THR A 292 -1.81 0.81 18.41
C THR A 292 -2.52 1.83 19.31
N ASP A 293 -2.45 1.67 20.63
CA ASP A 293 -3.00 2.63 21.61
C ASP A 293 -2.27 3.98 21.57
N ASN A 294 -0.96 3.95 21.31
CA ASN A 294 -0.13 5.14 21.22
C ASN A 294 -0.19 5.86 19.86
N LEU A 295 -0.86 5.29 18.85
CA LEU A 295 -0.98 5.93 17.53
C LEU A 295 -1.68 7.29 17.62
N GLN A 296 -2.63 7.46 18.54
CA GLN A 296 -3.41 8.69 18.67
C GLN A 296 -2.53 9.94 18.77
N TRP A 297 -1.45 9.90 19.55
CA TRP A 297 -0.54 11.03 19.69
C TRP A 297 0.11 11.41 18.36
N HIS A 298 0.58 10.43 17.58
CA HIS A 298 1.15 10.68 16.25
C HIS A 298 0.11 11.25 15.27
N LEU A 299 -1.12 10.74 15.33
CA LEU A 299 -2.22 11.22 14.48
C LEU A 299 -2.58 12.68 14.80
N GLU A 300 -2.57 13.09 16.06
CA GLU A 300 -2.78 14.48 16.47
C GLU A 300 -1.66 15.41 15.97
N GLN A 301 -0.40 15.00 16.09
CA GLN A 301 0.72 15.80 15.57
C GLN A 301 0.58 16.04 14.07
N VAL A 302 0.27 15.00 13.30
CA VAL A 302 0.19 15.09 11.84
C VAL A 302 -1.06 15.84 11.37
N TYR A 303 -2.25 15.51 11.89
CA TYR A 303 -3.51 16.03 11.34
C TYR A 303 -4.04 17.29 12.03
N GLN A 304 -3.65 17.57 13.28
CA GLN A 304 -4.05 18.79 13.98
C GLN A 304 -2.92 19.82 13.98
N HIS A 305 -1.70 19.39 14.28
CA HIS A 305 -0.54 20.29 14.41
C HIS A 305 0.29 20.41 13.11
N HIS A 306 -0.02 19.62 12.08
CA HIS A 306 0.68 19.61 10.78
C HIS A 306 2.19 19.33 10.90
N ASP A 307 2.58 18.57 11.93
CA ASP A 307 3.97 18.18 12.17
C ASP A 307 4.23 16.73 11.76
N ILE A 308 5.14 16.55 10.80
CA ILE A 308 5.61 15.25 10.30
C ILE A 308 7.02 14.90 10.77
N SER A 309 7.64 15.71 11.65
CA SER A 309 9.01 15.54 12.13
C SER A 309 9.26 14.16 12.77
N SER A 310 8.24 13.60 13.43
CA SER A 310 8.30 12.25 14.03
C SER A 310 8.54 11.13 13.00
N LEU A 311 8.23 11.35 11.72
CA LEU A 311 8.45 10.38 10.64
C LEU A 311 9.90 10.35 10.12
N HIS A 312 10.71 11.32 10.54
CA HIS A 312 12.05 11.57 9.99
C HIS A 312 13.15 11.72 11.06
N SER A 313 12.76 11.90 12.33
CA SER A 313 13.70 12.15 13.44
C SER A 313 14.38 10.90 13.99
N ALA A 314 13.98 9.70 13.56
CA ALA A 314 14.55 8.45 14.04
C ALA A 314 15.97 8.23 13.48
N ASP A 315 16.95 8.09 14.38
CA ASP A 315 18.28 7.60 14.01
C ASP A 315 18.18 6.11 13.65
N VAL A 316 18.21 5.83 12.35
CA VAL A 316 18.09 4.48 11.79
C VAL A 316 19.21 3.53 12.23
N ALA A 317 20.41 4.07 12.52
CA ALA A 317 21.53 3.26 13.01
C ALA A 317 21.27 2.80 14.45
N LEU A 318 20.77 3.69 15.30
CA LEU A 318 20.44 3.37 16.70
C LEU A 318 19.14 2.58 16.84
N ALA A 319 18.22 2.71 15.90
CA ALA A 319 16.92 2.06 15.93
C ALA A 319 17.04 0.53 15.81
N SER A 320 16.42 -0.17 16.76
CA SER A 320 16.21 -1.61 16.74
C SER A 320 15.32 -2.06 15.57
N ALA A 321 15.33 -3.36 15.27
CA ALA A 321 14.50 -3.90 14.19
C ALA A 321 13.00 -3.61 14.39
N LEU A 322 12.49 -3.68 15.62
CA LEU A 322 11.09 -3.37 15.95
C LEU A 322 10.80 -1.87 15.81
N GLU A 323 11.68 -0.97 16.27
CA GLU A 323 11.49 0.48 16.10
C GLU A 323 11.42 0.86 14.61
N ARG A 324 12.29 0.28 13.77
CA ARG A 324 12.24 0.50 12.32
C ARG A 324 10.97 -0.07 11.69
N GLN A 325 10.51 -1.22 12.15
CA GLN A 325 9.23 -1.79 11.72
C GLN A 325 8.06 -0.87 12.08
N ARG A 326 8.00 -0.36 13.32
CA ARG A 326 6.94 0.57 13.76
C ARG A 326 6.99 1.91 13.03
N LEU A 327 8.18 2.42 12.72
CA LEU A 327 8.32 3.61 11.86
C LEU A 327 7.76 3.36 10.45
N SER A 328 8.06 2.20 9.84
CA SER A 328 7.49 1.83 8.55
C SER A 328 5.97 1.69 8.62
N GLU A 329 5.44 1.04 9.67
CA GLU A 329 3.99 0.89 9.87
C GLU A 329 3.28 2.22 10.10
N LEU A 330 3.92 3.18 10.78
CA LEU A 330 3.41 4.53 10.95
C LEU A 330 3.38 5.28 9.61
N GLN A 331 4.43 5.18 8.81
CA GLN A 331 4.47 5.74 7.45
C GLN A 331 3.45 5.07 6.51
N ASP A 332 3.18 3.78 6.67
CA ASP A 332 2.11 3.06 5.95
C ASP A 332 0.71 3.48 6.43
N THR A 333 0.55 3.73 7.73
CA THR A 333 -0.70 4.20 8.33
C THR A 333 -1.03 5.63 7.90
N LEU A 334 -0.05 6.51 7.78
CA LEU A 334 -0.25 7.93 7.42
C LEU A 334 -0.15 8.18 5.91
N GLY A 335 0.44 7.24 5.16
CA GLY A 335 0.84 7.46 3.78
C GLY A 335 -0.02 6.74 2.77
N THR A 336 -0.20 7.39 1.62
CA THR A 336 -0.62 6.72 0.39
C THR A 336 0.52 6.69 -0.61
N VAL A 337 0.44 5.75 -1.53
CA VAL A 337 1.44 5.54 -2.57
C VAL A 337 1.03 6.29 -3.82
N ARG A 338 1.95 7.11 -4.35
CA ARG A 338 1.76 7.79 -5.62
C ARG A 338 2.90 7.47 -6.57
N PHE A 339 2.54 7.09 -7.80
CA PHE A 339 3.48 7.01 -8.91
C PHE A 339 3.56 8.37 -9.61
N LEU A 340 4.77 8.86 -9.85
CA LEU A 340 5.00 10.14 -10.50
C LEU A 340 4.74 10.04 -11.99
N LEU A 341 4.15 11.09 -12.56
CA LEU A 341 3.83 11.16 -13.98
C LEU A 341 4.86 12.03 -14.72
N PRO A 342 5.22 11.70 -15.97
CA PRO A 342 6.03 12.56 -16.82
C PRO A 342 5.32 13.89 -17.07
N LYS A 343 5.98 15.00 -16.74
CA LYS A 343 5.54 16.37 -17.01
C LYS A 343 6.01 16.86 -18.37
N LYS A 344 7.26 16.57 -18.70
CA LYS A 344 7.91 16.94 -19.97
C LYS A 344 8.87 15.83 -20.39
N SER A 345 8.96 15.55 -21.67
CA SER A 345 9.87 14.54 -22.23
C SER A 345 10.40 15.03 -23.57
N ASP A 346 11.69 14.83 -23.83
CA ASP A 346 12.30 15.18 -25.11
C ASP A 346 11.86 14.20 -26.22
N ASN A 347 11.63 12.94 -25.86
CA ASN A 347 11.17 11.88 -26.76
C ASN A 347 9.75 11.41 -26.42
N ALA A 348 9.10 10.70 -27.34
CA ALA A 348 7.82 10.06 -27.09
C ALA A 348 7.96 8.95 -26.03
N PHE A 349 7.03 8.90 -25.08
CA PHE A 349 6.94 7.85 -24.07
C PHE A 349 5.59 7.15 -24.10
N THR A 350 5.53 5.94 -23.53
CA THR A 350 4.29 5.18 -23.35
C THR A 350 4.09 4.83 -21.89
N SER A 351 2.89 5.11 -21.36
CA SER A 351 2.52 4.79 -19.98
C SER A 351 1.73 3.48 -19.92
N HIS A 352 1.97 2.69 -18.87
CA HIS A 352 1.36 1.39 -18.64
C HIS A 352 0.94 1.28 -17.17
N PHE A 353 -0.18 0.61 -16.91
CA PHE A 353 -0.63 0.27 -15.57
C PHE A 353 -0.94 -1.22 -15.52
N SER A 354 -0.10 -1.99 -14.83
CA SER A 354 -0.25 -3.46 -14.76
C SER A 354 0.49 -4.06 -13.57
N GLU A 355 0.11 -5.27 -13.21
CA GLU A 355 0.84 -6.09 -12.25
C GLU A 355 2.14 -6.61 -12.87
N GLN A 356 3.26 -6.40 -12.17
CA GLN A 356 4.60 -6.77 -12.61
C GLN A 356 5.34 -7.50 -11.49
N SER A 357 6.27 -8.40 -11.85
CA SER A 357 7.21 -8.97 -10.89
C SER A 357 8.33 -7.96 -10.60
N VAL A 358 8.63 -7.79 -9.31
CA VAL A 358 9.61 -6.80 -8.83
C VAL A 358 10.59 -7.44 -7.86
N VAL A 359 11.87 -7.33 -8.14
CA VAL A 359 12.96 -7.65 -7.20
C VAL A 359 13.13 -6.47 -6.24
N HIS A 360 12.77 -6.66 -4.96
CA HIS A 360 12.80 -5.62 -3.94
C HIS A 360 14.10 -5.56 -3.14
N ALA A 361 14.74 -6.70 -2.89
CA ALA A 361 15.95 -6.80 -2.09
C ALA A 361 16.58 -8.19 -2.24
N TYR A 362 17.76 -8.36 -1.66
CA TYR A 362 18.39 -9.65 -1.45
C TYR A 362 18.51 -9.95 0.04
N ARG A 363 18.48 -11.23 0.37
CA ARG A 363 18.64 -11.74 1.74
C ARG A 363 19.63 -12.92 1.75
N PRO A 364 20.42 -13.08 2.82
CA PRO A 364 21.33 -14.20 2.92
C PRO A 364 20.58 -15.45 3.42
N ALA A 365 20.78 -16.58 2.77
CA ALA A 365 20.38 -17.90 3.24
C ALA A 365 21.32 -18.97 2.65
N ILE A 366 21.70 -19.98 3.42
CA ILE A 366 22.53 -21.12 2.97
C ILE A 366 23.76 -20.65 2.16
N ASP A 367 24.58 -19.78 2.75
CA ASP A 367 25.81 -19.23 2.14
C ASP A 367 25.60 -18.62 0.73
N ARG A 368 24.41 -18.09 0.45
CA ARG A 368 24.05 -17.43 -0.81
C ARG A 368 23.08 -16.28 -0.58
N LEU A 369 23.01 -15.35 -1.52
CA LEU A 369 21.93 -14.36 -1.56
C LEU A 369 20.77 -14.83 -2.43
N PHE A 370 19.55 -14.71 -1.90
CA PHE A 370 18.31 -14.96 -2.61
C PHE A 370 17.55 -13.66 -2.83
N ALA A 371 16.95 -13.51 -4.01
CA ALA A 371 16.10 -12.37 -4.33
C ALA A 371 14.79 -12.44 -3.55
N THR A 372 14.27 -11.28 -3.16
CA THR A 372 12.91 -11.12 -2.65
C THR A 372 12.06 -10.52 -3.76
N GLU A 373 11.30 -11.37 -4.44
CA GLU A 373 10.46 -11.01 -5.58
C GLU A 373 8.99 -10.89 -5.17
N GLN A 374 8.33 -9.79 -5.53
CA GLN A 374 6.92 -9.58 -5.24
C GLN A 374 6.19 -9.11 -6.50
N ARG A 375 4.95 -9.57 -6.66
CA ARG A 375 4.05 -8.99 -7.65
C ARG A 375 3.47 -7.70 -7.11
N GLN A 376 3.62 -6.63 -7.88
CA GLN A 376 3.09 -5.32 -7.51
C GLN A 376 2.49 -4.65 -8.75
N THR A 377 1.34 -3.99 -8.59
CA THR A 377 0.82 -3.10 -9.62
C THR A 377 1.69 -1.85 -9.72
N LEU A 378 2.25 -1.62 -10.91
CA LEU A 378 3.09 -0.47 -11.21
C LEU A 378 2.40 0.41 -12.26
N HIS A 379 2.49 1.73 -12.06
CA HIS A 379 2.31 2.71 -13.14
C HIS A 379 3.70 3.07 -13.65
N TYR A 380 4.07 2.55 -14.82
CA TYR A 380 5.41 2.71 -15.38
C TYR A 380 5.37 3.34 -16.78
N HIS A 381 6.48 3.94 -17.17
CA HIS A 381 6.66 4.66 -18.41
C HIS A 381 7.88 4.10 -19.15
N ALA A 382 7.68 3.70 -20.40
CA ALA A 382 8.79 3.33 -21.27
C ALA A 382 9.31 4.60 -21.93
N VAL A 383 10.53 5.03 -21.57
CA VAL A 383 11.09 6.31 -22.00
C VAL A 383 12.50 6.15 -22.60
N SER A 384 12.93 7.16 -23.35
CA SER A 384 14.30 7.33 -23.87
C SER A 384 14.69 8.81 -23.78
N GLY A 385 15.97 9.12 -23.58
CA GLY A 385 16.43 10.51 -23.42
C GLY A 385 16.02 11.14 -22.09
N ALA A 386 15.81 12.47 -22.07
CA ALA A 386 15.50 13.23 -20.86
C ALA A 386 13.98 13.37 -20.61
N VAL A 387 13.58 13.14 -19.36
CA VAL A 387 12.19 13.21 -18.88
C VAL A 387 12.14 13.90 -17.53
N GLN A 388 11.29 14.91 -17.40
CA GLN A 388 10.98 15.59 -16.16
C GLN A 388 9.70 15.01 -15.56
N PHE A 389 9.68 14.77 -14.25
CA PHE A 389 8.55 14.23 -13.51
C PHE A 389 7.89 15.30 -12.63
N GLU A 390 6.59 15.18 -12.44
CA GLU A 390 5.83 16.02 -11.52
C GLU A 390 5.91 15.44 -10.09
N LEU A 391 6.37 16.25 -9.13
CA LEU A 391 6.32 15.92 -7.71
C LEU A 391 4.94 16.23 -7.12
N PRO A 392 4.49 15.49 -6.08
CA PRO A 392 3.19 15.70 -5.47
C PRO A 392 3.08 17.04 -4.74
N GLU A 393 1.87 17.63 -4.78
CA GLU A 393 1.52 18.85 -4.01
C GLU A 393 1.31 18.56 -2.51
N GLN A 394 0.91 17.32 -2.16
CA GLN A 394 0.72 16.92 -0.77
C GLN A 394 2.08 16.74 -0.06
N PRO A 395 2.15 16.97 1.27
CA PRO A 395 3.36 16.72 2.04
C PRO A 395 3.88 15.29 1.85
N ARG A 396 5.16 15.16 1.51
CA ARG A 396 5.84 13.87 1.40
C ARG A 396 6.13 13.33 2.80
N LEU A 397 5.98 12.01 2.99
CA LEU A 397 6.19 11.34 4.28
C LEU A 397 7.54 10.64 4.41
N SER A 398 8.34 10.63 3.35
CA SER A 398 9.68 10.06 3.35
C SER A 398 10.61 10.96 2.54
N ASP A 399 11.83 11.08 3.03
CA ASP A 399 12.99 11.67 2.37
C ASP A 399 13.63 10.70 1.35
N THR A 400 12.90 9.67 0.93
CA THR A 400 13.34 8.69 -0.06
C THR A 400 12.26 8.44 -1.10
N LEU A 401 12.70 8.22 -2.34
CA LEU A 401 11.87 7.70 -3.43
C LEU A 401 12.26 6.26 -3.75
N ARG A 402 11.31 5.51 -4.31
CA ARG A 402 11.56 4.19 -4.88
C ARG A 402 11.46 4.28 -6.38
N LEU A 403 12.58 4.07 -7.07
CA LEU A 403 12.64 3.96 -8.52
C LEU A 403 12.60 2.47 -8.88
N TYR A 404 11.70 2.10 -9.77
CA TYR A 404 11.62 0.75 -10.34
C TYR A 404 12.08 0.82 -11.79
N THR A 405 13.07 0.02 -12.15
CA THR A 405 13.62 0.00 -13.50
C THR A 405 13.61 -1.39 -14.10
N ARG A 406 13.30 -1.46 -15.39
CA ARG A 406 13.51 -2.65 -16.23
C ARG A 406 14.10 -2.21 -17.56
N SER A 407 15.15 -2.91 -17.99
CA SER A 407 15.80 -2.67 -19.28
C SER A 407 16.18 -3.99 -19.93
N THR A 408 16.09 -4.06 -21.25
CA THR A 408 16.56 -5.21 -22.04
C THR A 408 18.06 -5.14 -22.33
N ASN A 409 18.64 -3.93 -22.29
CA ASN A 409 20.05 -3.67 -22.57
C ASN A 409 20.70 -3.02 -21.35
N ALA A 410 22.02 -3.12 -21.23
CA ALA A 410 22.75 -2.29 -20.27
C ALA A 410 22.54 -0.82 -20.62
N ALA A 411 22.32 0.03 -19.60
CA ALA A 411 22.07 1.45 -19.77
C ALA A 411 22.54 2.22 -18.53
N GLU A 412 22.84 3.50 -18.69
CA GLU A 412 23.15 4.40 -17.58
C GLU A 412 22.09 5.49 -17.46
N LEU A 413 21.56 5.70 -16.26
CA LEU A 413 20.59 6.74 -15.97
C LEU A 413 21.25 7.80 -15.11
N THR A 414 21.06 9.05 -15.49
CA THR A 414 21.30 10.20 -14.63
C THR A 414 19.97 10.64 -14.04
N LEU A 415 19.81 10.53 -12.72
CA LEU A 415 18.71 11.15 -11.99
C LEU A 415 19.19 12.49 -11.42
N VAL A 416 18.45 13.56 -11.68
CA VAL A 416 18.72 14.90 -11.12
C VAL A 416 17.56 15.29 -10.21
N ILE A 417 17.88 15.61 -8.96
CA ILE A 417 16.96 16.08 -7.93
C ILE A 417 17.44 17.46 -7.49
N ASP A 418 16.77 18.51 -7.96
CA ASP A 418 17.26 19.89 -7.88
C ASP A 418 18.76 20.01 -8.29
N SER A 419 19.68 20.21 -7.34
CA SER A 419 21.12 20.30 -7.58
C SER A 419 21.89 18.98 -7.44
N TYR A 420 21.25 17.92 -6.92
CA TYR A 420 21.88 16.62 -6.71
C TYR A 420 21.78 15.75 -7.95
N ARG A 421 22.90 15.10 -8.31
CA ARG A 421 23.00 14.22 -9.48
C ARG A 421 23.40 12.81 -9.04
N HIS A 422 22.58 11.83 -9.40
CA HIS A 422 22.83 10.42 -9.16
C HIS A 422 23.02 9.68 -10.50
N THR A 423 24.09 8.89 -10.60
CA THR A 423 24.33 8.00 -11.74
C THR A 423 23.93 6.58 -11.36
N ILE A 424 23.12 5.91 -12.19
CA ILE A 424 22.58 4.58 -11.93
C ILE A 424 22.89 3.68 -13.11
N ASN A 425 23.59 2.59 -12.86
CA ASN A 425 23.85 1.57 -13.87
C ASN A 425 22.75 0.51 -13.84
N LEU A 426 22.19 0.24 -15.01
CA LEU A 426 21.27 -0.86 -15.22
C LEU A 426 21.94 -1.99 -15.99
N LEU A 427 21.69 -3.21 -15.53
CA LEU A 427 21.97 -4.42 -16.29
C LEU A 427 20.64 -4.97 -16.85
N PRO A 428 20.70 -5.72 -17.97
CA PRO A 428 19.52 -6.40 -18.51
C PRO A 428 18.80 -7.22 -17.44
N SER A 429 17.49 -7.04 -17.32
CA SER A 429 16.64 -7.80 -16.40
C SER A 429 15.27 -8.06 -17.02
N LYS A 430 14.74 -9.26 -16.78
CA LYS A 430 13.36 -9.62 -17.17
C LYS A 430 12.33 -8.94 -16.27
N ASP A 431 12.64 -8.85 -14.98
CA ASP A 431 11.76 -8.33 -13.95
C ASP A 431 12.15 -6.89 -13.59
N PHE A 432 11.20 -6.13 -13.04
CA PHE A 432 11.52 -4.82 -12.51
C PHE A 432 12.42 -4.96 -11.30
N THR A 433 13.33 -4.02 -11.12
CA THR A 433 14.22 -3.97 -9.97
C THR A 433 14.05 -2.65 -9.24
N MET A 434 13.94 -2.71 -7.92
CA MET A 434 13.75 -1.53 -7.09
C MET A 434 15.10 -0.94 -6.69
N ILE A 435 15.20 0.38 -6.72
CA ILE A 435 16.28 1.15 -6.11
C ILE A 435 15.69 2.27 -5.23
N SER A 436 16.19 2.38 -4.00
CA SER A 436 15.81 3.44 -3.06
C SER A 436 16.82 4.57 -3.16
N LEU A 437 16.34 5.79 -3.41
CA LEU A 437 17.17 6.98 -3.63
C LEU A 437 16.74 8.11 -2.69
N PRO A 438 17.65 8.98 -2.23
CA PRO A 438 17.27 10.14 -1.43
C PRO A 438 16.40 11.09 -2.24
N LEU A 439 15.39 11.69 -1.62
CA LEU A 439 14.53 12.72 -2.17
C LEU A 439 14.23 13.73 -1.05
N PRO A 440 14.93 14.87 -0.97
CA PRO A 440 14.67 15.87 0.05
C PRO A 440 13.19 16.27 0.14
N LEU A 441 12.70 16.51 1.37
CA LEU A 441 11.28 16.83 1.61
C LEU A 441 10.86 18.18 1.00
N ASP A 442 11.82 19.07 0.77
CA ASP A 442 11.69 20.38 0.12
C ASP A 442 12.00 20.35 -1.38
N ALA A 443 12.38 19.19 -1.93
CA ALA A 443 12.71 19.06 -3.35
C ALA A 443 11.56 19.51 -4.26
N SER A 444 11.91 20.20 -5.34
CA SER A 444 10.96 20.85 -6.25
C SER A 444 11.00 20.27 -7.66
N GLU A 445 12.15 19.77 -8.09
CA GLU A 445 12.37 19.25 -9.43
C GLU A 445 12.97 17.85 -9.41
N LEU A 446 12.45 16.99 -10.30
CA LEU A 446 12.94 15.65 -10.53
C LEU A 446 13.03 15.40 -12.04
N SER A 447 14.21 15.03 -12.53
CA SER A 447 14.39 14.61 -13.91
C SER A 447 15.27 13.38 -14.04
N VAL A 448 14.99 12.56 -15.06
CA VAL A 448 15.76 11.38 -15.43
C VAL A 448 16.28 11.60 -16.84
N THR A 449 17.56 11.34 -17.07
CA THR A 449 18.17 11.29 -18.39
C THR A 449 18.73 9.90 -18.60
N ILE A 450 18.34 9.24 -19.69
CA ILE A 450 18.92 7.97 -20.10
C ILE A 450 20.06 8.27 -21.06
N SER A 451 21.25 7.82 -20.68
CA SER A 451 22.45 7.81 -21.52
C SER A 451 22.27 6.66 -22.51
N ASP A 452 22.48 6.92 -23.81
CA ASP A 452 22.22 6.02 -24.95
C ASP A 452 20.75 6.02 -25.46
N ASP A 453 20.55 5.66 -26.74
CA ASP A 453 19.22 5.46 -27.37
C ASP A 453 18.45 4.25 -26.77
N ALA A 454 18.86 3.77 -25.59
CA ALA A 454 18.21 2.70 -24.88
C ALA A 454 16.83 3.14 -24.39
N ARG A 455 15.86 2.23 -24.54
CA ARG A 455 14.53 2.40 -23.97
C ARG A 455 14.46 1.68 -22.63
N VAL A 456 14.12 2.41 -21.58
CA VAL A 456 14.02 1.89 -20.21
C VAL A 456 12.60 2.05 -19.71
N ASP A 457 12.06 1.00 -19.09
CA ASP A 457 10.82 1.08 -18.34
C ASP A 457 11.10 1.59 -16.93
N LEU A 458 10.45 2.70 -16.57
CA LEU A 458 10.65 3.41 -15.30
C LEU A 458 9.33 3.57 -14.56
N ALA A 459 9.28 3.28 -13.27
CA ALA A 459 8.24 3.78 -12.37
C ALA A 459 8.87 4.46 -11.18
N ILE A 460 8.44 5.68 -10.86
CA ILE A 460 8.93 6.40 -9.69
C ILE A 460 7.81 6.48 -8.68
N ARG A 461 8.06 5.98 -7.47
CA ARG A 461 7.10 5.90 -6.38
C ARG A 461 7.55 6.79 -5.23
N VAL A 462 6.62 7.61 -4.76
CA VAL A 462 6.76 8.41 -3.53
C VAL A 462 5.63 8.10 -2.56
N ARG A 463 5.81 8.50 -1.30
CA ARG A 463 4.77 8.45 -0.26
C ARG A 463 4.34 9.86 0.08
N GLU A 464 3.04 10.11 -0.03
CA GLU A 464 2.43 11.39 0.35
C GLU A 464 1.43 11.20 1.49
N LEU A 465 1.20 12.26 2.26
CA LEU A 465 0.24 12.26 3.36
C LEU A 465 -1.16 11.96 2.82
N GLN A 466 -1.77 10.89 3.32
CA GLN A 466 -3.14 10.57 2.93
C GLN A 466 -4.16 11.34 3.77
N ALA A 467 -5.36 11.48 3.22
CA ALA A 467 -6.40 12.31 3.81
C ALA A 467 -6.88 11.78 5.18
N LEU A 468 -7.08 10.46 5.30
CA LEU A 468 -7.45 9.73 6.52
C LEU A 468 -6.49 8.55 6.71
N PRO A 469 -5.98 8.30 7.92
CA PRO A 469 -5.01 7.24 8.15
C PRO A 469 -5.62 5.86 7.90
N ASN A 470 -4.80 4.91 7.46
CA ASN A 470 -5.19 3.54 7.16
C ASN A 470 -4.59 2.55 8.18
N ASN A 471 -5.33 2.25 9.24
CA ASN A 471 -4.93 1.23 10.21
C ASN A 471 -6.09 0.27 10.50
N ALA A 472 -6.03 -0.93 9.92
CA ALA A 472 -7.12 -1.91 10.02
C ALA A 472 -7.42 -2.31 11.48
N VAL A 473 -6.38 -2.47 12.32
CA VAL A 473 -6.53 -2.85 13.72
C VAL A 473 -7.31 -1.78 14.49
N LEU A 474 -6.93 -0.51 14.34
CA LEU A 474 -7.59 0.62 15.00
C LEU A 474 -9.08 0.72 14.63
N TYR A 475 -9.43 0.60 13.35
CA TYR A 475 -10.82 0.71 12.89
C TYR A 475 -11.70 -0.47 13.33
N GLN A 476 -11.13 -1.67 13.45
CA GLN A 476 -11.86 -2.89 13.79
C GLN A 476 -12.05 -3.10 15.30
N ARG A 477 -11.44 -2.27 16.15
CA ARG A 477 -11.67 -2.30 17.61
C ARG A 477 -13.15 -2.05 17.93
N PRO A 478 -13.68 -2.58 19.04
CA PRO A 478 -15.04 -2.26 19.50
C PRO A 478 -15.15 -0.80 19.98
N GLY A 479 -16.36 -0.21 19.95
CA GLY A 479 -16.63 1.16 20.41
C GLY A 479 -16.92 2.17 19.29
N LEU A 480 -17.10 3.45 19.64
CA LEU A 480 -17.26 4.56 18.69
C LEU A 480 -15.89 5.07 18.21
N LEU A 481 -15.85 5.70 17.02
CA LEU A 481 -14.58 6.23 16.47
C LEU A 481 -14.02 7.37 17.32
N GLU A 482 -14.89 8.23 17.86
CA GLU A 482 -14.50 9.34 18.75
C GLU A 482 -13.75 8.84 19.99
N ASP A 483 -14.17 7.70 20.56
CA ASP A 483 -13.51 7.10 21.71
C ASP A 483 -12.21 6.38 21.32
N LYS A 484 -12.17 5.74 20.14
CA LYS A 484 -10.98 5.01 19.65
C LYS A 484 -9.86 5.94 19.21
N SER A 485 -10.21 7.01 18.52
CA SER A 485 -9.29 7.97 17.96
C SER A 485 -9.97 9.33 17.71
N PRO A 486 -9.91 10.24 18.70
CA PRO A 486 -10.39 11.61 18.54
C PRO A 486 -9.76 12.33 17.35
N ALA A 487 -8.51 12.01 16.99
CA ALA A 487 -7.80 12.66 15.87
C ALA A 487 -8.42 12.29 14.53
N ILE A 488 -8.76 11.01 14.33
CA ILE A 488 -9.42 10.55 13.10
C ILE A 488 -10.84 11.10 13.03
N ALA A 489 -11.57 11.06 14.14
CA ALA A 489 -12.92 11.63 14.19
C ALA A 489 -12.92 13.12 13.80
N TYR A 490 -12.01 13.91 14.39
CA TYR A 490 -11.81 15.32 14.05
C TYR A 490 -11.45 15.51 12.57
N ARG A 491 -10.51 14.71 12.04
CA ARG A 491 -10.09 14.80 10.64
C ARG A 491 -11.22 14.46 9.67
N LEU A 492 -12.02 13.45 10.01
CA LEU A 492 -13.18 13.06 9.23
C LEU A 492 -14.22 14.19 9.22
N GLU A 493 -14.49 14.79 10.38
CA GLU A 493 -15.41 15.93 10.48
C GLU A 493 -14.94 17.10 9.62
N GLN A 494 -13.66 17.48 9.69
CA GLN A 494 -13.08 18.53 8.85
C GLN A 494 -13.26 18.24 7.35
N GLN A 495 -13.09 16.98 6.91
CA GLN A 495 -13.30 16.61 5.52
C GLN A 495 -14.76 16.72 5.12
N LEU A 496 -15.67 16.25 5.97
CA LEU A 496 -17.10 16.37 5.73
C LEU A 496 -17.55 17.84 5.66
N GLN A 497 -17.02 18.70 6.53
CA GLN A 497 -17.27 20.14 6.48
C GLN A 497 -16.72 20.79 5.20
N ARG A 498 -15.49 20.46 4.79
CA ARG A 498 -14.90 20.96 3.52
C ARG A 498 -15.71 20.51 2.30
N LEU A 499 -16.13 19.24 2.28
CA LEU A 499 -17.00 18.71 1.23
C LEU A 499 -18.36 19.41 1.23
N GLY A 500 -18.95 19.62 2.42
CA GLY A 500 -20.19 20.37 2.59
C GLY A 500 -20.08 21.81 2.08
N HIS A 501 -19.01 22.53 2.40
CA HIS A 501 -18.76 23.87 1.90
C HIS A 501 -18.52 23.90 0.39
N SER A 502 -17.73 22.97 -0.16
CA SER A 502 -17.52 22.86 -1.60
C SER A 502 -18.84 22.61 -2.33
N TYR A 503 -19.68 21.73 -1.77
CA TYR A 503 -21.01 21.46 -2.30
C TYR A 503 -21.92 22.69 -2.24
N GLN A 504 -21.96 23.41 -1.12
CA GLN A 504 -22.71 24.68 -0.99
C GLN A 504 -22.21 25.75 -1.97
N GLN A 505 -20.90 25.86 -2.19
CA GLN A 505 -20.31 26.77 -3.18
C GLN A 505 -20.64 26.36 -4.62
N ALA A 506 -20.68 25.06 -4.91
CA ALA A 506 -21.12 24.56 -6.20
C ALA A 506 -22.61 24.85 -6.44
N GLN A 507 -23.44 24.74 -5.40
CA GLN A 507 -24.86 25.12 -5.46
C GLN A 507 -25.05 26.63 -5.65
N SER A 508 -24.28 27.48 -4.95
CA SER A 508 -24.44 28.95 -5.06
C SER A 508 -24.10 29.50 -6.44
N ARG A 509 -23.26 28.79 -7.22
CA ARG A 509 -23.01 29.10 -8.64
C ARG A 509 -24.16 28.67 -9.56
N PHE A 510 -25.06 27.82 -9.09
CA PHE A 510 -26.23 27.35 -9.81
C PHE A 510 -27.49 28.04 -9.26
N VAL A 511 -27.70 29.28 -9.69
CA VAL A 511 -28.90 30.05 -9.32
C VAL A 511 -30.00 29.75 -10.32
N LEU A 512 -31.15 29.26 -9.84
CA LEU A 512 -32.35 29.19 -10.66
C LEU A 512 -32.73 30.61 -11.07
N ALA A 513 -32.93 30.84 -12.38
CA ALA A 513 -33.48 32.10 -12.84
C ALA A 513 -34.77 32.35 -12.03
N ARG A 514 -34.76 33.39 -11.20
CA ARG A 514 -35.99 33.82 -10.51
C ARG A 514 -37.01 34.10 -11.61
N PRO A 515 -38.26 33.66 -11.46
CA PRO A 515 -39.31 34.13 -12.35
C PRO A 515 -39.30 35.66 -12.22
N GLN A 516 -38.74 36.34 -13.22
CA GLN A 516 -39.06 37.74 -13.42
C GLN A 516 -40.58 37.73 -13.57
N GLN A 517 -41.29 38.44 -12.70
CA GLN A 517 -42.70 38.72 -12.93
C GLN A 517 -42.74 39.33 -14.33
N ALA A 518 -43.19 38.53 -15.29
CA ALA A 518 -43.33 38.99 -16.64
C ALA A 518 -44.46 40.02 -16.57
N ASP A 519 -44.10 41.29 -16.67
CA ASP A 519 -45.01 42.35 -17.08
C ASP A 519 -45.41 42.05 -18.54
N THR A 520 -46.24 41.04 -18.75
CA THR A 520 -46.79 40.72 -20.06
C THR A 520 -48.29 40.58 -19.98
N THR A 521 -48.93 41.58 -20.57
CA THR A 521 -50.36 41.85 -20.80
C THR A 521 -51.06 40.81 -21.69
N THR A 522 -50.77 39.52 -21.52
CA THR A 522 -51.51 38.41 -22.14
C THR A 522 -51.71 37.31 -21.09
N SER A 523 -52.67 37.50 -20.20
CA SER A 523 -53.01 36.49 -19.19
C SER A 523 -53.63 35.26 -19.89
N LEU A 524 -52.79 34.27 -20.19
CA LEU A 524 -53.28 32.92 -20.49
C LEU A 524 -54.17 32.47 -19.31
N SER A 525 -55.34 31.92 -19.60
CA SER A 525 -56.28 31.46 -18.57
C SER A 525 -55.64 30.41 -17.67
N ALA A 526 -56.05 30.33 -16.40
CA ALA A 526 -55.63 29.25 -15.49
C ALA A 526 -55.81 27.86 -16.12
N SER A 527 -56.92 27.67 -16.85
CA SER A 527 -57.21 26.43 -17.59
C SER A 527 -56.14 26.08 -18.63
N HIS A 528 -55.51 27.06 -19.28
CA HIS A 528 -54.44 26.82 -20.23
C HIS A 528 -53.19 26.26 -19.55
N TRP A 529 -52.80 26.83 -18.40
CA TRP A 529 -51.63 26.36 -17.64
C TRP A 529 -51.85 24.96 -17.07
N HIS A 530 -53.03 24.66 -16.53
CA HIS A 530 -53.36 23.31 -16.05
C HIS A 530 -53.44 22.29 -17.19
N PHE A 531 -53.98 22.67 -18.35
CA PHE A 531 -54.00 21.80 -19.52
C PHE A 531 -52.58 21.44 -19.98
N ARG A 532 -51.68 22.43 -20.07
CA ARG A 532 -50.27 22.21 -20.41
C ARG A 532 -49.52 21.40 -19.37
N LEU A 533 -49.87 21.54 -18.09
CA LEU A 533 -49.31 20.71 -17.02
C LEU A 533 -49.73 19.23 -17.19
N GLY A 534 -51.00 18.97 -17.49
CA GLY A 534 -51.48 17.61 -17.79
C GLY A 534 -50.81 16.99 -19.02
N GLU A 535 -50.57 17.78 -20.07
CA GLU A 535 -49.78 17.37 -21.24
C GLU A 535 -48.35 16.97 -20.83
N ALA A 536 -47.69 17.79 -19.99
CA ALA A 536 -46.36 17.49 -19.48
C ALA A 536 -46.31 16.22 -18.61
N GLU A 537 -47.32 15.98 -17.76
CA GLU A 537 -47.41 14.76 -16.94
C GLU A 537 -47.46 13.49 -17.79
N MET A 538 -48.26 13.49 -18.86
CA MET A 538 -48.29 12.36 -19.78
C MET A 538 -46.94 12.17 -20.48
N LEU A 539 -46.33 13.26 -20.95
CA LEU A 539 -45.06 13.21 -21.67
C LEU A 539 -43.91 12.71 -20.80
N VAL A 540 -43.84 13.07 -19.51
CA VAL A 540 -42.79 12.55 -18.61
C VAL A 540 -42.80 11.02 -18.52
N SER A 541 -43.98 10.40 -18.61
CA SER A 541 -44.12 8.94 -18.56
C SER A 541 -43.82 8.25 -19.90
N GLN A 542 -44.02 8.93 -21.02
CA GLN A 542 -43.95 8.37 -22.38
C GLN A 542 -42.63 8.69 -23.10
N ASP A 543 -42.22 9.96 -23.06
CA ASP A 543 -40.98 10.47 -23.64
C ASP A 543 -40.41 11.61 -22.74
N PRO A 544 -39.57 11.24 -21.75
CA PRO A 544 -39.01 12.21 -20.82
C PRO A 544 -38.16 13.29 -21.48
N GLN A 545 -37.56 13.05 -22.65
CA GLN A 545 -36.77 14.06 -23.38
C GLN A 545 -37.66 15.15 -23.96
N GLN A 546 -38.80 14.77 -24.55
CA GLN A 546 -39.76 15.72 -25.11
C GLN A 546 -40.52 16.51 -24.04
N ALA A 547 -40.61 16.00 -22.81
CA ALA A 547 -41.23 16.71 -21.69
C ALA A 547 -40.41 17.92 -21.19
N LEU A 548 -39.07 17.88 -21.28
CA LEU A 548 -38.18 18.88 -20.67
C LEU A 548 -38.35 20.33 -21.19
N PRO A 549 -38.56 20.58 -22.50
CA PRO A 549 -38.86 21.91 -23.03
C PRO A 549 -40.19 22.47 -22.53
N LEU A 550 -41.24 21.63 -22.48
CA LEU A 550 -42.56 22.03 -21.97
C LEU A 550 -42.51 22.32 -20.47
N LEU A 551 -41.82 21.48 -19.70
CA LEU A 551 -41.58 21.73 -18.27
C LEU A 551 -40.74 22.98 -18.03
N LYS A 552 -39.92 23.43 -19.00
CA LYS A 552 -39.13 24.67 -18.88
C LYS A 552 -40.01 25.92 -18.96
N THR A 553 -41.10 25.87 -19.71
CA THR A 553 -42.04 27.00 -19.80
C THR A 553 -43.03 27.02 -18.64
N LEU A 554 -43.36 25.86 -18.08
CA LEU A 554 -44.29 25.74 -16.95
C LEU A 554 -43.69 26.21 -15.61
N ILE A 555 -42.37 26.10 -15.41
CA ILE A 555 -41.70 26.59 -14.19
C ILE A 555 -41.69 28.12 -14.06
N THR A 556 -42.06 28.86 -15.10
CA THR A 556 -42.23 30.32 -15.07
C THR A 556 -43.70 30.76 -15.02
N SER A 557 -44.63 29.82 -14.76
CA SER A 557 -46.06 30.10 -14.62
C SER A 557 -46.35 31.10 -13.48
N PRO A 558 -47.37 31.97 -13.62
CA PRO A 558 -47.82 32.83 -12.53
C PRO A 558 -48.58 32.07 -11.42
N TYR A 559 -48.94 30.79 -11.66
CA TYR A 559 -49.67 29.94 -10.71
C TYR A 559 -48.70 29.03 -9.94
N GLU A 560 -48.66 29.17 -8.61
CA GLU A 560 -47.71 28.48 -7.73
C GLU A 560 -47.83 26.94 -7.84
N GLU A 561 -49.05 26.41 -7.86
CA GLU A 561 -49.30 24.98 -7.96
C GLU A 561 -48.75 24.36 -9.26
N VAL A 562 -48.79 25.12 -10.35
CA VAL A 562 -48.23 24.70 -11.65
C VAL A 562 -46.71 24.70 -11.59
N VAL A 563 -46.09 25.71 -10.97
CA VAL A 563 -44.64 25.79 -10.82
C VAL A 563 -44.11 24.66 -9.94
N ILE A 564 -44.76 24.39 -8.80
CA ILE A 564 -44.38 23.32 -7.88
C ILE A 564 -44.38 21.97 -8.63
N ARG A 565 -45.48 21.67 -9.31
CA ARG A 565 -45.65 20.39 -9.99
C ARG A 565 -44.73 20.25 -11.20
N ALA A 566 -44.53 21.32 -11.97
CA ALA A 566 -43.60 21.34 -13.10
C ALA A 566 -42.16 21.05 -12.66
N TRP A 567 -41.72 21.59 -11.51
CA TRP A 567 -40.39 21.28 -10.95
C TRP A 567 -40.25 19.81 -10.54
N GLN A 568 -41.26 19.24 -9.87
CA GLN A 568 -41.27 17.82 -9.51
C GLN A 568 -41.17 16.92 -10.75
N LEU A 569 -41.97 17.22 -11.78
CA LEU A 569 -42.00 16.48 -13.04
C LEU A 569 -40.69 16.61 -13.84
N ARG A 570 -40.07 17.79 -13.81
CA ARG A 570 -38.78 18.04 -14.45
C ARG A 570 -37.67 17.20 -13.81
N LEU A 571 -37.68 17.08 -12.49
CA LEU A 571 -36.74 16.24 -11.75
C LEU A 571 -36.96 14.76 -11.99
N SER A 572 -38.21 14.29 -12.06
CA SER A 572 -38.51 12.89 -12.42
C SER A 572 -38.10 12.58 -13.85
N ALA A 573 -38.26 13.51 -14.79
CA ALA A 573 -37.82 13.34 -16.18
C ALA A 573 -36.29 13.19 -16.26
N PHE A 574 -35.51 14.02 -15.58
CA PHE A 574 -34.05 13.86 -15.50
C PHE A 574 -33.65 12.53 -14.84
N GLY A 575 -34.39 12.08 -13.83
CA GLY A 575 -34.19 10.76 -13.23
C GLY A 575 -34.39 9.62 -14.23
N ALA A 576 -35.47 9.65 -15.01
CA ALA A 576 -35.76 8.66 -16.04
C ALA A 576 -34.71 8.62 -17.18
N LEU A 577 -34.06 9.76 -17.47
CA LEU A 577 -33.02 9.88 -18.49
C LEU A 577 -31.61 9.50 -18.00
N GLY A 578 -31.47 9.10 -16.73
CA GLY A 578 -30.16 8.78 -16.16
C GLY A 578 -29.31 10.01 -15.81
N GLU A 579 -29.83 11.23 -15.96
CA GLU A 579 -29.15 12.50 -15.68
C GLU A 579 -29.18 12.87 -14.18
N HIS A 580 -28.76 11.93 -13.34
CA HIS A 580 -28.84 12.05 -11.88
C HIS A 580 -28.07 13.26 -11.33
N ASN A 581 -26.93 13.60 -11.92
CA ASN A 581 -26.12 14.76 -11.52
C ASN A 581 -26.85 16.08 -11.79
N THR A 582 -27.58 16.17 -12.91
CA THR A 582 -28.38 17.32 -13.28
C THR A 582 -29.56 17.49 -12.32
N ALA A 583 -30.28 16.39 -12.04
CA ALA A 583 -31.38 16.37 -11.08
C ALA A 583 -30.94 16.80 -9.67
N GLN A 584 -29.79 16.31 -9.20
CA GLN A 584 -29.23 16.70 -7.90
C GLN A 584 -28.87 18.18 -7.81
N ARG A 585 -28.33 18.78 -8.87
CA ARG A 585 -28.02 20.23 -8.89
C ARG A 585 -29.30 21.07 -8.80
N TYR A 586 -30.33 20.69 -9.55
CA TYR A 586 -31.64 21.35 -9.47
C TYR A 586 -32.29 21.20 -8.09
N LEU A 587 -32.25 20.00 -7.50
CA LEU A 587 -32.69 19.78 -6.12
C LEU A 587 -31.94 20.67 -5.12
N GLY A 588 -30.61 20.77 -5.24
CA GLY A 588 -29.80 21.64 -4.42
C GLY A 588 -30.21 23.12 -4.53
N ALA A 589 -30.47 23.59 -5.74
CA ALA A 589 -30.87 24.97 -5.97
C ALA A 589 -32.30 25.27 -5.48
N LEU A 590 -33.20 24.28 -5.54
CA LEU A 590 -34.58 24.40 -5.04
C LEU A 590 -34.66 24.59 -3.52
N LEU A 591 -33.63 24.23 -2.76
CA LEU A 591 -33.53 24.56 -1.32
C LEU A 591 -33.54 26.07 -1.06
N THR A 592 -33.18 26.89 -2.05
CA THR A 592 -33.14 28.35 -1.96
C THR A 592 -34.30 29.03 -2.71
N HIS A 593 -35.27 28.26 -3.22
CA HIS A 593 -36.42 28.79 -3.97
C HIS A 593 -37.38 29.56 -3.04
N PRO A 594 -38.06 30.64 -3.48
CA PRO A 594 -39.02 31.37 -2.65
C PRO A 594 -40.24 30.57 -2.17
N TYR A 595 -40.50 29.38 -2.74
CA TYR A 595 -41.68 28.57 -2.41
C TYR A 595 -41.33 27.48 -1.37
N PRO A 596 -41.92 27.51 -0.15
CA PRO A 596 -41.60 26.58 0.92
C PRO A 596 -41.84 25.10 0.59
N GLU A 597 -42.88 24.78 -0.20
CA GLU A 597 -43.19 23.40 -0.60
C GLU A 597 -42.10 22.80 -1.51
N LEU A 598 -41.49 23.62 -2.38
CA LEU A 598 -40.35 23.19 -3.19
C LEU A 598 -39.09 22.99 -2.37
N GLN A 599 -38.85 23.84 -1.37
CA GLN A 599 -37.74 23.65 -0.44
C GLN A 599 -37.90 22.33 0.34
N ARG A 600 -39.12 22.06 0.86
CA ARG A 600 -39.42 20.82 1.60
C ARG A 600 -39.29 19.59 0.70
N TYR A 601 -39.84 19.63 -0.50
CA TYR A 601 -39.70 18.55 -1.49
C TYR A 601 -38.22 18.30 -1.83
N ALA A 602 -37.45 19.35 -2.09
CA ALA A 602 -36.03 19.24 -2.39
C ALA A 602 -35.24 18.63 -1.23
N ALA A 603 -35.48 19.09 0.00
CA ALA A 603 -34.86 18.55 1.20
C ALA A 603 -35.19 17.07 1.40
N GLN A 604 -36.45 16.66 1.20
CA GLN A 604 -36.87 15.26 1.30
C GLN A 604 -36.24 14.38 0.23
N GLN A 605 -36.22 14.82 -1.04
CA GLN A 605 -35.61 14.05 -2.13
C GLN A 605 -34.09 13.92 -1.96
N LEU A 606 -33.43 14.97 -1.50
CA LEU A 606 -32.02 14.93 -1.14
C LEU A 606 -31.79 13.97 0.03
N LEU A 607 -32.60 14.04 1.09
CA LEU A 607 -32.51 13.12 2.23
C LEU A 607 -32.68 11.66 1.80
N VAL A 608 -33.68 11.35 0.98
CA VAL A 608 -33.91 10.00 0.43
C VAL A 608 -32.72 9.55 -0.42
N HIS A 609 -32.14 10.44 -1.21
CA HIS A 609 -30.92 10.14 -1.97
C HIS A 609 -29.74 9.85 -1.05
N TYR A 610 -29.56 10.64 0.00
CA TYR A 610 -28.54 10.50 1.04
C TYR A 610 -28.85 9.39 2.06
N GLN A 611 -29.90 8.58 1.87
CA GLN A 611 -30.21 7.42 2.70
C GLN A 611 -30.06 6.08 1.94
N LYS A 612 -29.86 6.11 0.61
CA LYS A 612 -29.63 4.89 -0.18
C LYS A 612 -28.21 4.34 0.00
N PRO A 613 -27.99 3.11 0.52
CA PRO A 613 -26.65 2.59 0.75
C PRO A 613 -25.90 2.40 -0.57
N LYS A 614 -24.71 3.00 -0.67
CA LYS A 614 -23.70 2.65 -1.68
C LYS A 614 -22.56 1.90 -1.00
N PRO A 615 -21.97 0.87 -1.64
CA PRO A 615 -20.86 0.14 -1.06
C PRO A 615 -19.67 1.09 -0.79
N PHE A 616 -19.06 0.97 0.39
CA PHE A 616 -17.91 1.73 0.91
C PHE A 616 -16.60 1.63 0.08
N LYS A 617 -16.65 1.14 -1.16
CA LYS A 617 -15.46 0.76 -1.94
C LYS A 617 -14.82 1.90 -2.74
N VAL A 618 -15.16 3.17 -2.44
CA VAL A 618 -15.00 4.26 -3.41
C VAL A 618 -14.06 5.39 -2.94
N PHE A 619 -13.58 5.38 -1.70
CA PHE A 619 -12.66 6.44 -1.25
C PHE A 619 -11.20 6.29 -1.73
N SER A 620 -10.74 5.10 -2.18
CA SER A 620 -9.39 4.97 -2.77
C SER A 620 -9.33 5.43 -4.23
N ASP A 621 -10.40 5.26 -5.00
CA ASP A 621 -10.37 5.52 -6.45
C ASP A 621 -10.59 7.00 -6.78
N TYR A 622 -11.21 7.78 -5.89
CA TYR A 622 -11.40 9.22 -6.11
C TYR A 622 -10.18 10.08 -5.74
N ALA A 623 -9.22 9.56 -4.97
CA ALA A 623 -7.96 10.25 -4.72
C ALA A 623 -6.96 10.11 -5.89
N ALA A 624 -7.19 9.18 -6.82
CA ALA A 624 -6.29 8.92 -7.96
C ALA A 624 -6.53 9.82 -9.19
N CYS A 625 -7.60 10.62 -9.22
CA CYS A 625 -7.87 11.56 -10.30
C CYS A 625 -7.47 12.98 -9.89
N GLY A 626 -6.26 13.36 -10.29
CA GLY A 626 -5.79 14.74 -10.22
C GLY A 626 -6.74 15.72 -10.92
N ALA A 627 -6.84 16.91 -10.33
CA ALA A 627 -7.57 18.09 -10.75
C ALA A 627 -8.09 18.14 -12.20
N THR A 628 -9.41 17.98 -12.38
CA THR A 628 -10.19 18.73 -13.37
C THR A 628 -11.49 19.21 -12.71
N PRO A 629 -11.92 20.48 -12.91
CA PRO A 629 -12.91 21.11 -12.04
C PRO A 629 -14.33 20.86 -12.52
N TYR A 630 -14.73 19.62 -12.82
CA TYR A 630 -16.15 19.30 -13.05
C TYR A 630 -16.36 17.81 -12.84
N LEU A 631 -16.84 17.41 -11.66
CA LEU A 631 -17.73 16.26 -11.45
C LEU A 631 -18.10 16.17 -9.97
N SER A 632 -19.38 16.39 -9.70
CA SER A 632 -20.02 16.22 -8.40
C SER A 632 -20.36 14.74 -8.21
N VAL A 633 -19.77 14.09 -7.20
CA VAL A 633 -20.24 12.78 -6.72
C VAL A 633 -20.40 12.85 -5.20
N GLY A 634 -21.65 12.67 -4.76
CA GLY A 634 -22.00 12.57 -3.34
C GLY A 634 -21.64 11.21 -2.76
N LEU A 635 -21.22 11.21 -1.50
CA LEU A 635 -21.01 10.02 -0.67
C LEU A 635 -21.44 10.31 0.77
N HIS A 636 -21.97 9.27 1.41
CA HIS A 636 -22.64 9.39 2.69
C HIS A 636 -22.14 8.46 3.79
N LEU A 637 -22.68 8.70 4.98
CA LEU A 637 -22.38 8.09 6.27
C LEU A 637 -23.13 6.76 6.44
N SER A 638 -22.58 5.87 7.26
CA SER A 638 -23.37 4.89 8.00
C SER A 638 -22.82 4.81 9.42
N ALA A 639 -23.59 5.36 10.36
CA ALA A 639 -23.53 5.02 11.77
C ALA A 639 -24.59 3.94 12.04
N VAL A 640 -24.20 2.88 12.75
CA VAL A 640 -25.05 1.75 13.14
C VAL A 640 -25.91 2.15 14.33
N LEU A 641 -27.19 1.79 14.31
CA LEU A 641 -28.05 1.70 15.50
C LEU A 641 -28.37 0.22 15.82
N PRO A 642 -28.63 -0.13 17.09
CA PRO A 642 -28.51 -1.50 17.59
C PRO A 642 -29.76 -2.37 17.39
N SER A 643 -29.50 -3.68 17.39
CA SER A 643 -30.36 -4.87 17.61
C SER A 643 -31.89 -4.70 17.72
N SER A 644 -32.63 -5.42 16.86
CA SER A 644 -33.40 -6.63 17.23
C SER A 644 -34.49 -6.96 16.19
N SER A 645 -34.41 -8.16 15.61
CA SER A 645 -35.54 -9.07 15.41
C SER A 645 -35.11 -10.23 14.50
N LYS A 646 -35.27 -11.44 15.02
CA LYS A 646 -35.14 -12.70 14.29
C LYS A 646 -36.23 -12.78 13.23
N THR A 647 -35.88 -13.00 11.96
CA THR A 647 -36.62 -13.96 11.12
C THR A 647 -35.75 -14.48 9.99
N TYR A 648 -35.72 -15.80 9.86
CA TYR A 648 -35.14 -16.57 8.76
C TYR A 648 -35.84 -16.28 7.43
N MET A 649 -35.09 -16.22 6.32
CA MET A 649 -35.46 -16.94 5.08
C MET A 649 -34.29 -17.04 4.10
N HIS A 650 -34.06 -18.27 3.63
CA HIS A 650 -33.17 -18.65 2.54
C HIS A 650 -33.58 -18.02 1.20
N CYS A 651 -32.59 -17.68 0.36
CA CYS A 651 -32.53 -18.06 -1.06
C CYS A 651 -31.15 -17.74 -1.65
N GLY A 652 -30.57 -18.71 -2.36
CA GLY A 652 -29.30 -18.58 -3.09
C GLY A 652 -29.49 -18.19 -4.56
N TRP A 653 -28.36 -18.23 -5.28
CA TRP A 653 -28.14 -18.01 -6.73
C TRP A 653 -28.00 -16.52 -7.15
N ALA A 654 -27.07 -16.11 -8.02
CA ALA A 654 -26.03 -16.78 -8.79
C ALA A 654 -24.97 -15.75 -9.28
N MET A 655 -23.80 -16.27 -9.65
CA MET A 655 -22.75 -15.63 -10.43
C MET A 655 -23.25 -15.14 -11.79
N THR A 656 -22.80 -13.97 -12.24
CA THR A 656 -22.19 -13.65 -13.56
C THR A 656 -22.35 -12.16 -13.83
N TYR A 657 -21.27 -11.42 -14.09
CA TYR A 657 -21.20 -10.33 -15.08
C TYR A 657 -19.73 -9.88 -15.19
N ALA A 658 -19.04 -10.49 -16.14
CA ALA A 658 -17.82 -9.98 -16.76
C ALA A 658 -18.10 -9.95 -18.27
N THR A 659 -17.89 -8.78 -18.88
CA THR A 659 -17.86 -8.41 -20.31
C THR A 659 -18.85 -7.31 -20.66
N THR A 660 -18.31 -6.10 -20.94
CA THR A 660 -18.71 -5.10 -21.95
C THR A 660 -18.39 -3.67 -21.48
N MET A 661 -17.16 -3.21 -21.75
CA MET A 661 -16.89 -1.79 -22.01
C MET A 661 -15.75 -1.68 -23.03
N THR A 662 -16.11 -1.79 -24.29
CA THR A 662 -15.34 -1.33 -25.44
C THR A 662 -16.24 -0.37 -26.23
N HIS A 663 -15.68 0.77 -26.62
CA HIS A 663 -16.28 1.93 -27.31
C HIS A 663 -16.91 3.01 -26.42
N CYS A 664 -16.21 4.13 -26.25
CA CYS A 664 -16.48 5.32 -27.07
C CYS A 664 -15.40 6.39 -26.85
N ASN A 665 -14.58 6.65 -27.88
CA ASN A 665 -13.73 7.83 -27.94
C ASN A 665 -13.57 8.23 -29.42
N ARG A 666 -14.46 9.11 -29.91
CA ARG A 666 -14.21 10.11 -30.98
C ARG A 666 -15.51 10.81 -31.38
N LEU A 667 -15.61 12.09 -31.06
CA LEU A 667 -16.23 13.10 -31.93
C LEU A 667 -15.60 14.46 -31.58
N VAL A 668 -14.54 14.79 -32.34
CA VAL A 668 -13.98 16.14 -32.43
C VAL A 668 -14.55 16.78 -33.68
N ARG A 669 -15.11 17.97 -33.50
CA ARG A 669 -15.23 19.13 -34.40
C ARG A 669 -15.51 18.90 -35.90
N ASN A 670 -16.53 19.66 -36.33
CA ASN A 670 -16.67 20.37 -37.60
C ASN A 670 -16.99 19.54 -38.85
N SER A 671 -18.26 19.62 -39.18
CA SER A 671 -18.84 19.67 -40.52
C SER A 671 -17.92 20.25 -41.61
N VAL A 672 -17.87 19.59 -42.78
CA VAL A 672 -18.19 20.12 -44.13
C VAL A 672 -17.46 19.32 -45.25
N ILE A 673 -18.26 18.55 -46.01
CA ILE A 673 -18.27 18.35 -47.49
C ILE A 673 -17.33 17.32 -48.21
N HIS A 674 -18.02 16.38 -48.92
CA HIS A 674 -17.78 15.65 -50.21
C HIS A 674 -16.38 15.01 -50.51
N THR A 675 -16.18 13.81 -51.10
CA THR A 675 -16.91 12.99 -52.10
C THR A 675 -16.23 11.59 -52.21
N LEU A 676 -16.98 10.56 -52.62
CA LEU A 676 -16.61 9.19 -53.07
C LEU A 676 -15.87 9.16 -54.44
N PRO A 677 -15.43 8.02 -55.08
CA PRO A 677 -15.36 6.58 -54.67
C PRO A 677 -14.10 5.74 -55.11
N ALA A 678 -14.09 4.45 -54.66
CA ALA A 678 -13.59 3.19 -55.28
C ALA A 678 -12.06 2.94 -55.42
N THR A 679 -11.51 1.82 -54.91
CA THR A 679 -11.65 0.44 -55.45
C THR A 679 -11.23 -0.67 -54.44
N ARG A 680 -11.80 -1.87 -54.64
CA ARG A 680 -11.88 -3.14 -53.83
C ARG A 680 -10.71 -4.13 -54.13
N PRO A 681 -10.61 -5.41 -53.62
CA PRO A 681 -11.66 -6.34 -53.07
C PRO A 681 -11.36 -7.39 -51.94
N CYS A 682 -12.45 -7.79 -51.23
CA CYS A 682 -12.94 -9.18 -50.84
C CYS A 682 -12.12 -10.14 -49.93
N LEU A 683 -12.66 -11.09 -49.10
CA LEU A 683 -13.97 -11.79 -48.85
C LEU A 683 -13.86 -12.53 -47.44
N ILE A 684 -14.74 -12.47 -46.41
CA ILE A 684 -16.02 -13.19 -46.03
C ILE A 684 -15.96 -14.75 -46.17
N ILE A 685 -16.23 -15.63 -45.16
CA ILE A 685 -17.56 -16.14 -44.66
C ILE A 685 -17.48 -17.07 -43.40
N LEU A 686 -18.59 -17.06 -42.63
CA LEU A 686 -19.05 -17.74 -41.39
C LEU A 686 -19.36 -19.26 -41.43
N CYS A 687 -19.32 -19.87 -40.22
CA CYS A 687 -20.20 -20.86 -39.54
C CYS A 687 -20.83 -22.13 -40.22
N ALA A 688 -20.42 -23.30 -39.67
CA ALA A 688 -21.19 -24.27 -38.86
C ALA A 688 -21.96 -25.50 -39.46
N ILE A 689 -21.76 -26.64 -38.74
CA ILE A 689 -22.65 -27.81 -38.46
C ILE A 689 -22.40 -29.18 -39.15
N MET A 690 -22.02 -30.15 -38.28
CA MET A 690 -22.31 -31.60 -38.14
C MET A 690 -21.89 -32.71 -39.16
N ALA A 691 -21.18 -33.68 -38.57
CA ALA A 691 -21.45 -35.14 -38.48
C ALA A 691 -20.84 -36.15 -39.48
N SER A 692 -20.18 -37.16 -38.84
CA SER A 692 -20.06 -38.59 -39.18
C SER A 692 -19.18 -39.00 -40.38
N ALA A 693 -18.45 -40.14 -40.40
CA ALA A 693 -18.01 -41.15 -39.44
C ALA A 693 -17.12 -42.17 -40.22
N LEU A 694 -16.40 -43.03 -39.48
CA LEU A 694 -15.79 -44.34 -39.86
C LEU A 694 -14.43 -44.27 -40.61
N CYS A 695 -13.41 -45.10 -40.36
CA CYS A 695 -13.14 -46.29 -39.53
C CYS A 695 -11.60 -46.52 -39.60
N SER A 696 -10.86 -47.06 -38.61
CA SER A 696 -10.69 -48.51 -38.32
C SER A 696 -9.52 -48.64 -37.28
N ALA A 697 -9.74 -49.14 -36.05
CA ALA A 697 -9.58 -50.53 -35.53
C ALA A 697 -8.24 -50.75 -34.75
N LYS A 698 -8.22 -50.91 -33.41
CA LYS A 698 -8.43 -52.11 -32.52
C LYS A 698 -7.17 -53.02 -32.41
N PRO A 699 -6.99 -53.90 -31.37
CA PRO A 699 -7.93 -54.33 -30.31
C PRO A 699 -7.35 -54.47 -28.87
N VAL A 700 -8.24 -54.86 -27.94
CA VAL A 700 -8.11 -55.17 -26.50
C VAL A 700 -8.35 -56.67 -26.26
N THR A 701 -7.82 -57.27 -25.18
CA THR A 701 -8.41 -58.43 -24.46
C THR A 701 -8.02 -58.46 -22.95
N PRO A 702 -8.77 -59.18 -22.08
CA PRO A 702 -9.21 -58.72 -20.74
C PRO A 702 -8.68 -59.61 -19.56
N PRO A 703 -9.17 -59.47 -18.29
CA PRO A 703 -8.48 -59.88 -17.06
C PRO A 703 -8.93 -61.24 -16.49
N PRO A 704 -8.43 -61.62 -15.30
CA PRO A 704 -9.30 -62.20 -14.30
C PRO A 704 -9.13 -61.61 -12.88
N THR A 705 -10.24 -61.66 -12.17
CA THR A 705 -10.42 -61.51 -10.71
C THR A 705 -9.92 -62.73 -9.95
N HIS A 706 -9.30 -62.51 -8.78
CA HIS A 706 -9.63 -63.16 -7.51
C HIS A 706 -9.23 -62.26 -6.34
#